data_AF-A0A2G2W4B3-F1
#
_entry.id   AF-A0A2G2W4B3-F1
#
_cell.length_a   1.000
_cell.length_b   1.000
_cell.length_c   1.000
_cell.angle_alpha   90.00
_cell.angle_beta   90.00
_cell.angle_gamma   90.00
#
_symmetry.space_group_name_H-M   'P 1'
#
loop_
_entity.id
_entity.type
_entity.pdbx_description
1 polymer ?
#
loop_
_entity_poly.entity_id
_entity_poly.type
_entity_poly.pdbx_seq_one_letter_code
_entity_poly.pdbx_strand_id
1 'polypeptide(L)'
;MTDIDQAFSEDEPPALTDSSTTAEKEFNAKWERSNRLCILAFRRLIAKHLKSGLPETINTKRFHAQVEERYLISNKAETRDLMNKLAGVRYDFIGSVRDYILKMVHIQSKLKTLEITLPDIYIVQSALKSLPAEFNQMKTTYNTQYEPWSISKCIVEEEKIKGRRVRRLHRRVVEGCRKERDEEKGRGERDQPLLLIWKEDGIWLCCSVTCLHIVYLGHRSHDDHELITDSHHDILGYVIGSKEEAKKQMVYSYRHGFSGFAAKLTNSQAKKIRVMVKKKKKTMGKKTMVGRGLQGIWGDSEAFNDKGLGPIPSRWKGSCKSEGKFNATKHCNKKVIGARWYIKGLLEENELNQTMINKLYELSALDEDGHGTHVAYTTAGSYVNNIQYYGLNMGTVRGGAPLARLAIYKVSWKGKYGHCSGADILAAIDDAIKDGVDILSASLDDGHNQVDFNSLLGIGSFHAVSHGIPFVAAGGNDGPESNSIINTSPWMINVAANNEDREIVIPLTLGNNETILAGGAIFKGKEPAFAPLVVDIDTTNNQDPIINLGRSEVLQGKEILVKVSRFSSRGPNSIAPEILKPDVAAPGENIIAAVPPRLGNNGFKFMSGTSMATPHVTGIVALLKVVHPNWSPAAIKSSLVTTGNSL
;
A
#
# COMPACT_ATOMS: atom_id res chain seq x y z
N MET A 1 -3.82 -19.93 -48.59
CA MET A 1 -2.54 -19.27 -48.23
C MET A 1 -2.90 -17.87 -47.79
N THR A 2 -2.52 -17.47 -46.57
CA THR A 2 -2.82 -16.11 -46.09
C THR A 2 -1.96 -15.09 -46.85
N ASP A 3 -2.38 -13.81 -46.88
CA ASP A 3 -1.58 -12.75 -47.53
C ASP A 3 -0.16 -12.65 -46.93
N ILE A 4 0.02 -13.04 -45.65
CA ILE A 4 1.31 -13.13 -44.97
C ILE A 4 2.13 -14.31 -45.50
N ASP A 5 1.55 -15.51 -45.55
CA ASP A 5 2.24 -16.69 -46.09
C ASP A 5 2.70 -16.43 -47.53
N GLN A 6 1.87 -15.74 -48.32
CA GLN A 6 2.19 -15.40 -49.70
C GLN A 6 3.36 -14.40 -49.80
N ALA A 7 3.37 -13.35 -48.98
CA ALA A 7 4.44 -12.35 -48.97
C ALA A 7 5.82 -12.90 -48.54
N PHE A 8 5.85 -13.95 -47.71
CA PHE A 8 7.08 -14.58 -47.22
C PHE A 8 7.50 -15.84 -47.98
N SER A 9 6.63 -16.44 -48.80
CA SER A 9 6.98 -17.62 -49.60
C SER A 9 7.36 -17.27 -51.04
N GLU A 10 6.66 -16.34 -51.68
CA GLU A 10 6.85 -16.04 -53.10
C GLU A 10 8.00 -15.04 -53.35
N ASP A 11 8.78 -15.25 -54.40
CA ASP A 11 9.84 -14.34 -54.83
C ASP A 11 9.30 -13.22 -55.73
N GLU A 12 10.08 -12.15 -55.86
CA GLU A 12 9.67 -10.96 -56.62
C GLU A 12 9.46 -11.31 -58.10
N PRO A 13 8.24 -11.10 -58.65
CA PRO A 13 7.95 -11.41 -60.04
C PRO A 13 8.77 -10.52 -60.99
N PRO A 14 9.09 -11.00 -62.20
CA PRO A 14 9.77 -10.18 -63.21
C PRO A 14 8.93 -8.96 -63.60
N ALA A 15 9.61 -7.88 -64.01
CA ALA A 15 8.98 -6.65 -64.45
C ALA A 15 8.06 -6.91 -65.66
N LEU A 16 6.84 -6.38 -65.60
CA LEU A 16 5.87 -6.52 -66.68
C LEU A 16 6.37 -5.79 -67.93
N THR A 17 6.23 -6.44 -69.08
CA THR A 17 6.52 -5.88 -70.40
C THR A 17 5.23 -5.80 -71.22
N ASP A 18 5.24 -5.09 -72.35
CA ASP A 18 4.06 -4.99 -73.22
C ASP A 18 3.60 -6.35 -73.78
N SER A 19 4.49 -7.36 -73.77
CA SER A 19 4.21 -8.76 -74.13
C SER A 19 3.74 -9.65 -72.97
N SER A 20 3.62 -9.14 -71.73
CA SER A 20 3.25 -9.95 -70.57
C SER A 20 1.79 -10.44 -70.65
N THR A 21 1.59 -11.72 -70.32
CA THR A 21 0.29 -12.38 -70.36
C THR A 21 -0.64 -11.87 -69.25
N THR A 22 -1.95 -12.04 -69.43
CA THR A 22 -2.95 -11.65 -68.42
C THR A 22 -2.70 -12.32 -67.07
N ALA A 23 -2.28 -13.58 -67.07
CA ALA A 23 -1.96 -14.33 -65.84
C ALA A 23 -0.73 -13.75 -65.10
N GLU A 24 0.30 -13.31 -65.83
CA GLU A 24 1.48 -12.66 -65.23
C GLU A 24 1.12 -11.31 -64.58
N LYS A 25 0.21 -10.55 -65.22
CA LYS A 25 -0.29 -9.27 -64.69
C LYS A 25 -1.10 -9.48 -63.40
N GLU A 26 -1.96 -10.50 -63.36
CA GLU A 26 -2.75 -10.85 -62.17
C GLU A 26 -1.88 -11.36 -61.01
N PHE A 27 -0.87 -12.18 -61.32
CA PHE A 27 0.09 -12.66 -60.32
C PHE A 27 0.87 -11.50 -59.68
N ASN A 28 1.39 -10.58 -60.51
CA ASN A 28 2.16 -9.43 -60.05
C ASN A 28 1.30 -8.50 -59.16
N ALA A 29 0.06 -8.22 -59.59
CA ALA A 29 -0.88 -7.42 -58.80
C ALA A 29 -1.22 -8.04 -57.43
N LYS A 30 -1.36 -9.38 -57.40
CA LYS A 30 -1.60 -10.11 -56.15
C LYS A 30 -0.38 -10.08 -55.23
N TRP A 31 0.81 -10.32 -55.77
CA TRP A 31 2.07 -10.26 -55.03
C TRP A 31 2.29 -8.86 -54.42
N GLU A 32 2.08 -7.81 -55.19
CA GLU A 32 2.23 -6.42 -54.73
C GLU A 32 1.24 -6.07 -53.61
N ARG A 33 -0.03 -6.48 -53.75
CA ARG A 33 -1.06 -6.26 -52.73
C ARG A 33 -0.70 -6.93 -51.40
N SER A 34 -0.35 -8.21 -51.44
CA SER A 34 -0.03 -8.99 -50.23
C SER A 34 1.18 -8.42 -49.50
N ASN A 35 2.23 -8.02 -50.25
CA ASN A 35 3.41 -7.42 -49.65
C ASN A 35 3.16 -6.02 -49.06
N ARG A 36 2.39 -5.15 -49.74
CA ARG A 36 2.03 -3.82 -49.19
C ARG A 36 1.27 -3.92 -47.89
N LEU A 37 0.30 -4.84 -47.79
CA LEU A 37 -0.47 -5.07 -46.56
C LEU A 37 0.42 -5.56 -45.41
N CYS A 38 1.35 -6.46 -45.68
CA CYS A 38 2.30 -6.93 -44.67
C CYS A 38 3.23 -5.81 -44.17
N ILE A 39 3.78 -4.99 -45.07
CA ILE A 39 4.65 -3.87 -44.69
C ILE A 39 3.88 -2.82 -43.86
N LEU A 40 2.62 -2.54 -44.19
CA LEU A 40 1.76 -1.66 -43.40
C LEU A 40 1.54 -2.19 -41.98
N ALA A 41 1.31 -3.49 -41.84
CA ALA A 41 1.18 -4.14 -40.54
C ALA A 41 2.50 -4.08 -39.74
N PHE A 42 3.64 -4.41 -40.35
CA PHE A 42 4.94 -4.32 -39.70
C PHE A 42 5.29 -2.89 -39.26
N ARG A 43 5.04 -1.88 -40.10
CA ARG A 43 5.30 -0.47 -39.76
C ARG A 43 4.46 0.02 -38.56
N ARG A 44 3.31 -0.59 -38.27
CA ARG A 44 2.54 -0.28 -37.05
C ARG A 44 3.22 -0.84 -35.79
N LEU A 45 3.81 -2.04 -35.88
CA LEU A 45 4.40 -2.77 -34.77
C LEU A 45 5.83 -2.31 -34.41
N ILE A 46 6.58 -1.76 -35.35
CA ILE A 46 7.95 -1.28 -35.11
C ILE A 46 7.97 -0.09 -34.13
N ALA A 47 8.92 -0.04 -33.20
CA ALA A 47 9.08 1.06 -32.26
C ALA A 47 9.39 2.40 -32.97
N LYS A 48 8.83 3.51 -32.47
CA LYS A 48 8.87 4.84 -33.14
C LYS A 48 10.30 5.31 -33.47
N HIS A 49 11.28 5.01 -32.63
CA HIS A 49 12.69 5.41 -32.83
C HIS A 49 13.42 4.61 -33.93
N LEU A 50 12.89 3.44 -34.34
CA LEU A 50 13.42 2.64 -35.44
C LEU A 50 12.75 2.97 -36.78
N LYS A 51 11.64 3.72 -36.79
CA LYS A 51 10.90 4.07 -38.01
C LYS A 51 11.64 5.08 -38.89
N SER A 52 12.42 5.98 -38.29
CA SER A 52 13.18 7.00 -39.02
C SER A 52 14.25 6.36 -39.90
N GLY A 53 14.09 6.47 -41.22
CA GLY A 53 15.06 6.02 -42.21
C GLY A 53 14.88 4.57 -42.70
N LEU A 54 13.79 3.87 -42.35
CA LEU A 54 13.45 2.60 -43.01
C LEU A 54 13.16 2.88 -44.50
N PRO A 55 13.67 2.05 -45.43
CA PRO A 55 13.49 2.31 -46.85
C PRO A 55 12.04 2.10 -47.30
N GLU A 56 11.67 2.77 -48.38
CA GLU A 56 10.41 2.56 -49.09
C GLU A 56 10.58 1.38 -50.04
N THR A 57 10.40 0.16 -49.52
CA THR A 57 10.40 -1.06 -50.32
C THR A 57 8.98 -1.62 -50.40
N ILE A 58 8.67 -2.29 -51.51
CA ILE A 58 7.42 -3.05 -51.67
C ILE A 58 7.61 -4.54 -51.39
N ASN A 59 8.83 -5.02 -51.14
CA ASN A 59 9.15 -6.42 -50.86
C ASN A 59 9.25 -6.65 -49.34
N THR A 60 8.38 -7.52 -48.80
CA THR A 60 8.25 -7.76 -47.35
C THR A 60 9.47 -8.50 -46.79
N LYS A 61 10.01 -9.49 -47.50
CA LYS A 61 11.22 -10.23 -47.08
C LYS A 61 12.40 -9.27 -46.91
N ARG A 62 12.61 -8.38 -47.88
CA ARG A 62 13.68 -7.37 -47.84
C ARG A 62 13.47 -6.35 -46.73
N PHE A 63 12.23 -5.89 -46.56
CA PHE A 63 11.87 -4.97 -45.47
C PHE A 63 12.15 -5.58 -44.10
N HIS A 64 11.75 -6.85 -43.89
CA HIS A 64 11.98 -7.57 -42.65
C HIS A 64 13.47 -7.72 -42.32
N ALA A 65 14.28 -8.17 -43.27
CA ALA A 65 15.74 -8.34 -43.08
C ALA A 65 16.44 -7.03 -42.69
N GLN A 66 16.01 -5.90 -43.24
CA GLN A 66 16.58 -4.58 -42.93
C GLN A 66 16.13 -4.04 -41.57
N VAL A 67 14.90 -4.35 -41.15
CA VAL A 67 14.43 -4.04 -39.79
C VAL A 67 15.25 -4.83 -38.76
N GLU A 68 15.51 -6.11 -39.03
CA GLU A 68 16.34 -6.98 -38.20
C GLU A 68 17.79 -6.48 -38.09
N GLU A 69 18.41 -6.11 -39.21
CA GLU A 69 19.76 -5.53 -39.23
C GLU A 69 19.85 -4.25 -38.38
N ARG A 70 18.84 -3.37 -38.48
CA ARG A 70 18.81 -2.13 -37.68
C ARG A 70 18.56 -2.37 -36.21
N TYR A 71 17.74 -3.35 -35.86
CA TYR A 71 17.54 -3.75 -34.48
C TYR A 71 18.87 -4.18 -33.84
N LEU A 72 19.68 -4.97 -34.57
CA LEU A 72 21.02 -5.37 -34.15
C LEU A 72 21.98 -4.18 -33.98
N ILE A 73 21.93 -3.19 -34.88
CA ILE A 73 22.75 -1.95 -34.76
C ILE A 73 22.33 -1.12 -33.54
N SER A 74 21.03 -0.98 -33.29
CA SER A 74 20.48 -0.26 -32.14
C SER A 74 20.91 -0.91 -30.82
N ASN A 75 20.83 -2.23 -30.72
CA ASN A 75 21.27 -2.96 -29.53
C ASN A 75 22.77 -2.80 -29.25
N LYS A 76 23.61 -2.72 -30.29
CA LYS A 76 25.05 -2.42 -30.16
C LYS A 76 25.30 -1.00 -29.66
N ALA A 77 24.52 -0.03 -30.11
CA ALA A 77 24.63 1.37 -29.66
C ALA A 77 24.18 1.53 -28.19
N GLU A 78 23.06 0.92 -27.82
CA GLU A 78 22.54 0.95 -26.45
C GLU A 78 23.46 0.22 -25.47
N THR A 79 23.99 -0.94 -25.89
CA THR A 79 25.05 -1.66 -25.17
C THR A 79 26.24 -0.74 -24.86
N ARG A 80 26.74 -0.04 -25.88
CA ARG A 80 27.90 0.85 -25.73
C ARG A 80 27.62 2.01 -24.76
N ASP A 81 26.44 2.60 -24.82
CA ASP A 81 26.03 3.66 -23.89
C ASP A 81 25.92 3.16 -22.45
N LEU A 82 25.29 1.99 -22.24
CA LEU A 82 25.17 1.37 -20.92
C LEU A 82 26.54 0.97 -20.35
N MET A 83 27.45 0.45 -21.17
CA MET A 83 28.82 0.13 -20.76
C MET A 83 29.61 1.39 -20.39
N ASN A 84 29.45 2.49 -21.14
CA ASN A 84 30.06 3.78 -20.80
C ASN A 84 29.50 4.36 -19.49
N LYS A 85 28.18 4.26 -19.28
CA LYS A 85 27.53 4.66 -18.02
C LYS A 85 28.07 3.84 -16.85
N LEU A 86 28.17 2.52 -17.00
CA LEU A 86 28.71 1.64 -15.96
C LEU A 86 30.16 2.01 -15.59
N ALA A 87 31.00 2.31 -16.58
CA ALA A 87 32.39 2.75 -16.35
C ALA A 87 32.50 4.13 -15.66
N GLY A 88 31.54 5.02 -15.92
CA GLY A 88 31.49 6.38 -15.39
C GLY A 88 30.88 6.52 -13.99
N VAL A 89 30.20 5.50 -13.46
CA VAL A 89 29.55 5.58 -12.14
C VAL A 89 30.58 5.75 -11.02
N ARG A 90 30.52 6.86 -10.28
CA ARG A 90 31.37 7.19 -9.11
C ARG A 90 30.51 7.45 -7.87
N TYR A 91 31.04 7.15 -6.69
CA TYR A 91 30.34 7.36 -5.43
C TYR A 91 30.23 8.86 -5.11
N ASP A 92 29.02 9.33 -4.79
CA ASP A 92 28.66 10.75 -4.71
C ASP A 92 28.56 11.31 -3.28
N PHE A 93 28.86 10.50 -2.24
CA PHE A 93 28.77 10.85 -0.81
C PHE A 93 27.38 11.24 -0.28
N ILE A 94 26.36 11.30 -1.14
CA ILE A 94 25.00 11.72 -0.78
C ILE A 94 24.13 10.50 -0.43
N GLY A 95 24.43 9.33 -1.00
CA GLY A 95 23.74 8.06 -0.72
C GLY A 95 24.55 7.04 0.07
N SER A 96 23.90 5.93 0.46
CA SER A 96 24.59 4.79 1.07
C SER A 96 25.44 4.02 0.06
N VAL A 97 26.39 3.21 0.53
CA VAL A 97 27.17 2.31 -0.37
C VAL A 97 26.23 1.32 -1.05
N ARG A 98 25.15 0.89 -0.36
CA ARG A 98 24.03 0.14 -0.94
C ARG A 98 23.38 0.86 -2.12
N ASP A 99 23.01 2.13 -2.00
CA ASP A 99 22.36 2.88 -3.09
C ASP A 99 23.28 2.98 -4.31
N TYR A 100 24.58 3.14 -4.06
CA TYR A 100 25.60 3.17 -5.09
C TYR A 100 25.74 1.83 -5.83
N ILE A 101 25.76 0.71 -5.11
CA ILE A 101 25.80 -0.63 -5.72
C ILE A 101 24.52 -0.91 -6.50
N LEU A 102 23.35 -0.53 -5.97
CA LEU A 102 22.06 -0.70 -6.65
C LEU A 102 21.98 0.08 -7.98
N LYS A 103 22.58 1.27 -8.05
CA LYS A 103 22.71 2.02 -9.33
C LYS A 103 23.47 1.21 -10.39
N MET A 104 24.53 0.49 -10.00
CA MET A 104 25.28 -0.36 -10.94
C MET A 104 24.55 -1.65 -11.31
N VAL A 105 23.87 -2.29 -10.34
CA VAL A 105 23.05 -3.49 -10.57
C VAL A 105 21.90 -3.20 -11.53
N HIS A 106 21.32 -1.99 -11.45
CA HIS A 106 20.30 -1.55 -12.41
C HIS A 106 20.84 -1.50 -13.85
N ILE A 107 22.06 -1.00 -14.03
CA ILE A 107 22.73 -0.97 -15.35
C ILE A 107 23.06 -2.40 -15.81
N GLN A 108 23.53 -3.25 -14.90
CA GLN A 108 23.79 -4.68 -15.16
C GLN A 108 22.54 -5.42 -15.64
N SER A 109 21.38 -5.16 -15.02
CA SER A 109 20.10 -5.75 -15.42
C SER A 109 19.70 -5.34 -16.83
N LYS A 110 19.91 -4.07 -17.20
CA LYS A 110 19.67 -3.58 -18.57
C LYS A 110 20.66 -4.17 -19.60
N LEU A 111 21.90 -4.43 -19.21
CA LEU A 111 22.85 -5.14 -20.07
C LEU A 111 22.46 -6.61 -20.26
N LYS A 112 21.91 -7.24 -19.22
CA LYS A 112 21.39 -8.62 -19.29
C LYS A 112 20.21 -8.76 -20.27
N THR A 113 19.35 -7.74 -20.38
CA THR A 113 18.28 -7.72 -21.40
C THR A 113 18.79 -7.56 -22.83
N LEU A 114 20.04 -7.13 -23.01
CA LEU A 114 20.74 -7.03 -24.29
C LEU A 114 21.69 -8.22 -24.53
N GLU A 115 21.46 -9.36 -23.86
CA GLU A 115 22.27 -10.58 -23.91
C GLU A 115 23.71 -10.45 -23.39
N ILE A 116 24.03 -9.34 -22.70
CA ILE A 116 25.35 -9.13 -22.09
C ILE A 116 25.28 -9.48 -20.62
N THR A 117 25.85 -10.63 -20.29
CA THR A 117 25.94 -11.11 -18.91
C THR A 117 27.23 -10.64 -18.26
N LEU A 118 27.12 -9.65 -17.38
CA LEU A 118 28.18 -9.28 -16.46
C LEU A 118 28.01 -10.07 -15.15
N PRO A 119 29.04 -10.76 -14.64
CA PRO A 119 28.91 -11.46 -13.36
C PRO A 119 28.91 -10.46 -12.19
N ASP A 120 28.14 -10.76 -11.13
CA ASP A 120 27.96 -9.88 -9.96
C ASP A 120 29.29 -9.48 -9.29
N ILE A 121 30.30 -10.36 -9.38
CA ILE A 121 31.66 -10.10 -8.90
C ILE A 121 32.27 -8.83 -9.51
N TYR A 122 31.98 -8.56 -10.78
CA TYR A 122 32.51 -7.42 -11.52
C TYR A 122 31.93 -6.12 -10.96
N ILE A 123 30.63 -6.10 -10.66
CA ILE A 123 29.95 -4.96 -10.05
C ILE A 123 30.52 -4.67 -8.66
N VAL A 124 30.67 -5.72 -7.84
CA VAL A 124 31.22 -5.59 -6.48
C VAL A 124 32.65 -5.07 -6.50
N GLN A 125 33.50 -5.60 -7.38
CA GLN A 125 34.89 -5.13 -7.52
C GLN A 125 34.97 -3.69 -8.02
N SER A 126 34.16 -3.33 -9.02
CA SER A 126 34.12 -1.99 -9.57
C SER A 126 33.67 -0.97 -8.51
N ALA A 127 32.63 -1.32 -7.75
CA ALA A 127 32.13 -0.50 -6.65
C ALA A 127 33.17 -0.34 -5.53
N LEU A 128 33.84 -1.42 -5.11
CA LEU A 128 34.84 -1.34 -4.04
C LEU A 128 36.09 -0.54 -4.44
N LYS A 129 36.51 -0.59 -5.71
CA LYS A 129 37.64 0.19 -6.22
C LYS A 129 37.34 1.69 -6.19
N SER A 130 36.12 2.10 -6.53
CA SER A 130 35.72 3.50 -6.62
C SER A 130 35.39 4.17 -5.27
N LEU A 131 35.27 3.39 -4.19
CA LEU A 131 35.04 3.95 -2.85
C LEU A 131 36.23 4.80 -2.36
N PRO A 132 36.00 5.88 -1.59
CA PRO A 132 37.06 6.72 -1.02
C PRO A 132 37.82 6.01 0.12
N ALA A 133 38.93 6.63 0.57
CA ALA A 133 39.85 6.07 1.57
C ALA A 133 39.18 5.72 2.92
N GLU A 134 38.05 6.36 3.24
CA GLU A 134 37.26 6.09 4.46
C GLU A 134 36.73 4.64 4.52
N PHE A 135 36.60 3.97 3.37
CA PHE A 135 36.17 2.58 3.27
C PHE A 135 37.36 1.60 3.11
N ASN A 136 38.60 2.03 3.36
CA ASN A 136 39.78 1.17 3.24
C ASN A 136 39.69 -0.11 4.09
N GLN A 137 39.00 -0.06 5.24
CA GLN A 137 38.74 -1.25 6.05
C GLN A 137 37.87 -2.26 5.29
N MET A 138 36.83 -1.81 4.59
CA MET A 138 35.97 -2.65 3.74
C MET A 138 36.76 -3.25 2.59
N LYS A 139 37.60 -2.44 1.91
CA LYS A 139 38.49 -2.89 0.84
C LYS A 139 39.49 -3.95 1.32
N THR A 140 40.04 -3.76 2.51
CA THR A 140 40.99 -4.71 3.12
C THR A 140 40.28 -6.03 3.42
N THR A 141 39.11 -5.99 4.05
CA THR A 141 38.33 -7.22 4.35
C THR A 141 37.98 -7.97 3.06
N TYR A 142 37.62 -7.26 1.99
CA TYR A 142 37.37 -7.86 0.68
C TYR A 142 38.62 -8.54 0.12
N ASN A 143 39.75 -7.83 0.09
CA ASN A 143 41.02 -8.35 -0.45
C ASN A 143 41.62 -9.50 0.37
N THR A 144 41.25 -9.64 1.64
CA THR A 144 41.74 -10.72 2.53
C THR A 144 40.89 -11.98 2.52
N GLN A 145 39.72 -11.96 1.89
CA GLN A 145 38.86 -13.15 1.81
C GLN A 145 39.12 -13.94 0.52
N TYR A 146 39.19 -15.26 0.66
CA TYR A 146 39.41 -16.18 -0.45
C TYR A 146 38.21 -16.23 -1.41
N GLU A 147 36.99 -16.06 -0.87
CA GLU A 147 35.76 -16.08 -1.66
C GLU A 147 35.29 -14.65 -2.04
N PRO A 148 34.86 -14.44 -3.29
CA PRO A 148 34.28 -13.18 -3.73
C PRO A 148 33.02 -12.82 -2.93
N TRP A 149 32.83 -11.54 -2.63
CA TRP A 149 31.64 -11.09 -1.94
C TRP A 149 30.41 -11.10 -2.84
N SER A 150 29.28 -11.56 -2.31
CA SER A 150 27.95 -11.31 -2.86
C SER A 150 27.48 -9.90 -2.54
N ILE A 151 26.51 -9.39 -3.30
CA ILE A 151 25.89 -8.08 -3.07
C ILE A 151 25.34 -7.98 -1.64
N SER A 152 24.70 -9.03 -1.13
CA SER A 152 24.19 -9.11 0.25
C SER A 152 25.29 -9.00 1.30
N LYS A 153 26.46 -9.59 1.05
CA LYS A 153 27.62 -9.53 1.96
C LYS A 153 28.24 -8.14 2.02
N CYS A 154 28.27 -7.41 0.90
CA CYS A 154 28.66 -5.99 0.85
C CYS A 154 27.79 -5.13 1.77
N ILE A 155 26.47 -5.34 1.75
CA ILE A 155 25.49 -4.57 2.55
C ILE A 155 25.71 -4.81 4.05
N VAL A 156 25.90 -6.07 4.46
CA VAL A 156 26.15 -6.43 5.86
C VAL A 156 27.44 -5.80 6.41
N GLU A 157 28.50 -5.72 5.59
CA GLU A 157 29.76 -5.09 6.03
C GLU A 157 29.66 -3.56 6.13
N GLU A 158 28.83 -2.90 5.31
CA GLU A 158 28.52 -1.47 5.47
C GLU A 158 27.89 -1.20 6.85
N GLU A 159 26.91 -2.02 7.25
CA GLU A 159 26.25 -1.90 8.55
C GLU A 159 27.19 -2.13 9.74
N LYS A 160 28.13 -3.07 9.61
CA LYS A 160 29.17 -3.30 10.63
C LYS A 160 30.09 -2.10 10.82
N ILE A 161 30.41 -1.36 9.75
CA ILE A 161 31.24 -0.14 9.84
C ILE A 161 30.45 0.98 10.54
N LYS A 162 29.17 1.16 10.21
CA LYS A 162 28.28 2.11 10.91
C LYS A 162 28.17 1.77 12.40
N GLY A 163 28.00 0.49 12.75
CA GLY A 163 27.93 0.02 14.14
C GLY A 163 29.22 0.21 14.95
N ARG A 164 30.41 0.07 14.33
CA ARG A 164 31.70 0.30 15.02
C ARG A 164 31.98 1.78 15.29
N ARG A 165 31.49 2.68 14.44
CA ARG A 165 31.64 4.15 14.62
C ARG A 165 30.86 4.63 15.84
N VAL A 166 29.65 4.10 16.05
CA VAL A 166 28.84 4.32 17.26
C VAL A 166 29.57 3.84 18.53
N ARG A 167 30.23 2.68 18.49
CA ARG A 167 31.00 2.15 19.64
C ARG A 167 32.27 2.95 19.96
N ARG A 168 32.98 3.50 18.95
CA ARG A 168 34.15 4.38 19.18
C ARG A 168 33.74 5.76 19.71
N LEU A 169 32.60 6.28 19.28
CA LEU A 169 32.05 7.53 19.81
C LEU A 169 31.60 7.32 21.26
N HIS A 170 30.97 6.19 21.56
CA HIS A 170 30.61 5.78 22.91
C HIS A 170 31.83 5.66 23.84
N ARG A 171 32.95 5.07 23.38
CA ARG A 171 34.17 4.95 24.20
C ARG A 171 34.82 6.29 24.52
N ARG A 172 34.89 7.22 23.55
CA ARG A 172 35.41 8.58 23.76
C ARG A 172 34.55 9.40 24.72
N VAL A 173 33.24 9.22 24.66
CA VAL A 173 32.29 9.85 25.60
C VAL A 173 32.46 9.27 27.01
N VAL A 174 32.64 7.96 27.13
CA VAL A 174 32.85 7.28 28.42
C VAL A 174 34.18 7.65 29.07
N GLU A 175 35.26 7.84 28.30
CA GLU A 175 36.55 8.32 28.81
C GLU A 175 36.56 9.81 29.17
N GLY A 176 35.81 10.64 28.44
CA GLY A 176 35.59 12.05 28.82
C GLY A 176 34.84 12.18 30.14
N CYS A 177 33.76 11.40 30.33
CA CYS A 177 32.97 11.38 31.56
C CYS A 177 33.70 10.78 32.78
N ARG A 178 34.88 10.14 32.59
CA ARG A 178 35.69 9.63 33.71
C ARG A 178 36.63 10.71 34.25
N LYS A 179 37.14 11.60 33.40
CA LYS A 179 37.98 12.73 33.83
C LYS A 179 37.19 13.82 34.56
N GLU A 180 35.97 14.13 34.12
CA GLU A 180 35.11 15.11 34.82
C GLU A 180 34.69 14.63 36.22
N ARG A 181 34.55 13.31 36.42
CA ARG A 181 34.12 12.71 37.68
C ARG A 181 35.20 12.72 38.77
N ASP A 182 36.46 12.79 38.38
CA ASP A 182 37.60 12.84 39.32
C ASP A 182 37.93 14.30 39.73
N GLU A 183 37.50 15.30 38.98
CA GLU A 183 37.62 16.73 39.35
C GLU A 183 36.47 17.22 40.26
N GLU A 184 35.26 16.65 40.16
CA GLU A 184 34.10 17.05 40.97
C GLU A 184 34.07 16.50 42.41
N LYS A 185 34.90 15.50 42.75
CA LYS A 185 34.93 14.93 44.11
C LYS A 185 35.68 15.78 45.15
N GLY A 186 36.23 16.93 44.77
CA GLY A 186 37.05 17.78 45.63
C GLY A 186 36.37 18.99 46.26
N ARG A 187 35.10 19.33 45.96
CA ARG A 187 34.45 20.54 46.49
C ARG A 187 33.01 20.25 46.94
N GLY A 188 32.82 20.15 48.24
CA GLY A 188 31.50 20.17 48.86
C GLY A 188 31.11 21.61 49.22
N GLU A 189 29.94 22.05 48.77
CA GLU A 189 29.09 23.01 49.50
C GLU A 189 27.70 23.13 48.84
N ARG A 190 26.67 23.21 49.70
CA ARG A 190 25.29 23.55 49.36
C ARG A 190 25.09 25.03 49.70
N ASP A 191 24.88 25.85 48.70
CA ASP A 191 23.85 26.88 48.59
C ASP A 191 24.10 27.68 47.29
N GLN A 192 23.05 28.30 46.76
CA GLN A 192 22.99 28.88 45.40
C GLN A 192 24.24 29.66 44.97
N PRO A 193 24.60 29.62 43.66
CA PRO A 193 25.17 30.82 43.05
C PRO A 193 24.54 31.21 41.71
N LEU A 194 24.23 32.50 41.61
CA LEU A 194 24.44 33.28 40.39
C LEU A 194 25.89 33.05 39.93
N LEU A 195 26.08 32.63 38.68
CA LEU A 195 27.39 32.62 38.04
C LEU A 195 27.37 33.58 36.85
N LEU A 196 27.81 34.81 37.09
CA LEU A 196 28.33 35.72 36.09
C LEU A 196 29.73 35.22 35.69
N ILE A 197 29.95 34.91 34.41
CA ILE A 197 31.29 34.76 33.83
C ILE A 197 31.41 35.71 32.65
N TRP A 198 32.44 36.54 32.71
CA TRP A 198 32.91 37.42 31.65
C TRP A 198 33.79 36.63 30.67
N LYS A 199 33.60 36.82 29.37
CA LYS A 199 34.63 36.58 28.36
C LYS A 199 34.45 37.56 27.20
N GLU A 200 35.57 38.07 26.72
CA GLU A 200 35.71 39.09 25.68
C GLU A 200 35.01 38.65 24.38
N ASP A 201 34.43 39.63 23.68
CA ASP A 201 33.61 39.54 22.47
C ASP A 201 32.09 39.37 22.72
N GLY A 202 31.42 40.52 22.81
CA GLY A 202 30.02 40.63 23.23
C GLY A 202 29.01 39.92 22.32
N ILE A 203 28.38 38.86 22.85
CA ILE A 203 27.08 38.35 22.45
C ILE A 203 26.33 37.82 23.70
N TRP A 204 25.12 38.34 23.96
CA TRP A 204 24.22 37.81 24.99
C TRP A 204 23.52 36.54 24.49
N LEU A 205 23.79 35.38 25.11
CA LEU A 205 23.03 34.14 24.89
C LEU A 205 22.20 33.82 26.14
N CYS A 206 20.88 34.01 26.02
CA CYS A 206 19.91 33.63 27.05
C CYS A 206 19.89 32.10 27.21
N CYS A 207 20.39 31.59 28.34
CA CYS A 207 20.42 30.16 28.62
C CYS A 207 19.04 29.70 29.13
N SER A 208 18.32 28.90 28.33
CA SER A 208 17.02 28.35 28.70
C SER A 208 17.16 27.22 29.74
N VAL A 209 16.69 27.44 30.96
CA VAL A 209 16.74 26.44 32.05
C VAL A 209 15.77 25.28 31.76
N THR A 210 16.26 24.04 31.85
CA THR A 210 15.44 22.81 31.78
C THR A 210 15.01 22.33 33.16
N CYS A 211 13.72 22.08 33.37
CA CYS A 211 13.17 21.54 34.62
C CYS A 211 12.69 20.09 34.45
N LEU A 212 12.68 19.30 35.52
CA LEU A 212 12.14 17.94 35.50
C LEU A 212 10.61 17.95 35.43
N HIS A 213 10.04 17.27 34.43
CA HIS A 213 8.60 17.17 34.23
C HIS A 213 8.16 15.72 34.13
N ILE A 214 6.99 15.39 34.68
CA ILE A 214 6.33 14.09 34.53
C ILE A 214 5.20 14.21 33.51
N VAL A 215 5.26 13.40 32.46
CA VAL A 215 4.30 13.35 31.35
C VAL A 215 3.42 12.11 31.49
N TYR A 216 2.12 12.31 31.72
CA TYR A 216 1.13 11.24 31.83
C TYR A 216 0.43 10.98 30.49
N LEU A 217 0.54 9.76 29.94
CA LEU A 217 -0.03 9.38 28.64
C LEU A 217 -1.31 8.55 28.76
N GLY A 218 -1.57 7.92 29.91
CA GLY A 218 -2.81 7.17 30.18
C GLY A 218 -2.62 5.66 30.13
N HIS A 219 -3.60 4.92 29.58
CA HIS A 219 -3.52 3.46 29.49
C HIS A 219 -2.36 3.02 28.60
N ARG A 220 -1.76 1.87 28.93
CA ARG A 220 -0.67 1.27 28.17
C ARG A 220 -1.16 0.83 26.78
N SER A 221 -0.37 1.09 25.74
CA SER A 221 -0.70 0.74 24.35
C SER A 221 -0.24 -0.67 23.96
N HIS A 222 0.69 -1.25 24.70
CA HIS A 222 1.24 -2.60 24.54
C HIS A 222 1.52 -3.19 25.92
N ASP A 223 1.57 -4.51 26.02
CA ASP A 223 1.99 -5.21 27.24
C ASP A 223 3.52 -5.35 27.36
N ASP A 224 4.23 -5.22 26.23
CA ASP A 224 5.69 -5.21 26.19
C ASP A 224 6.27 -3.87 26.70
N HIS A 225 7.06 -3.98 27.77
CA HIS A 225 7.71 -2.86 28.45
C HIS A 225 8.78 -2.15 27.61
N GLU A 226 9.45 -2.84 26.69
CA GLU A 226 10.46 -2.24 25.81
C GLU A 226 9.79 -1.39 24.74
N LEU A 227 8.71 -1.89 24.13
CA LEU A 227 7.92 -1.15 23.14
C LEU A 227 7.25 0.10 23.73
N ILE A 228 6.77 0.03 24.97
CA ILE A 228 6.25 1.20 25.70
C ILE A 228 7.36 2.26 25.87
N THR A 229 8.55 1.82 26.24
CA THR A 229 9.68 2.72 26.51
C THR A 229 10.21 3.34 25.22
N ASP A 230 10.25 2.59 24.13
CA ASP A 230 10.60 3.13 22.83
C ASP A 230 9.56 4.11 22.28
N SER A 231 8.27 3.86 22.52
CA SER A 231 7.23 4.85 22.23
C SER A 231 7.43 6.16 23.01
N HIS A 232 7.89 6.08 24.27
CA HIS A 232 8.22 7.27 25.06
C HIS A 232 9.42 8.03 24.45
N HIS A 233 10.46 7.30 24.01
CA HIS A 233 11.60 7.89 23.30
C HIS A 233 11.17 8.59 22.00
N ASP A 234 10.21 8.02 21.26
CA ASP A 234 9.71 8.62 20.01
C ASP A 234 8.92 9.90 20.27
N ILE A 235 8.03 9.89 21.27
CA ILE A 235 7.23 11.07 21.65
C ILE A 235 8.13 12.21 22.12
N LEU A 236 9.12 11.89 22.94
CA LEU A 236 10.07 12.86 23.47
C LEU A 236 11.05 13.33 22.38
N GLY A 237 11.50 12.41 21.52
CA GLY A 237 12.38 12.68 20.39
C GLY A 237 11.75 13.61 19.37
N TYR A 238 10.45 13.51 19.14
CA TYR A 238 9.72 14.45 18.27
C TYR A 238 9.75 15.90 18.78
N VAL A 239 9.74 16.11 20.10
CA VAL A 239 9.74 17.45 20.69
C VAL A 239 11.14 18.02 20.86
N ILE A 240 12.13 17.15 21.11
CA ILE A 240 13.54 17.52 21.28
C ILE A 240 14.25 17.62 19.92
N GLY A 241 13.78 16.90 18.90
CA GLY A 241 14.38 16.85 17.56
C GLY A 241 15.36 15.68 17.35
N SER A 242 15.62 14.87 18.38
CA SER A 242 16.46 13.68 18.29
C SER A 242 16.04 12.61 19.30
N LYS A 243 15.92 11.36 18.84
CA LYS A 243 15.64 10.19 19.69
C LYS A 243 16.81 9.89 20.64
N GLU A 244 18.03 10.21 20.24
CA GLU A 244 19.23 10.02 21.08
C GLU A 244 19.26 11.02 22.23
N GLU A 245 18.88 12.26 21.97
CA GLU A 245 18.80 13.30 22.99
C GLU A 245 17.61 13.08 23.93
N ALA A 246 16.50 12.53 23.40
CA ALA A 246 15.39 12.06 24.21
C ALA A 246 15.79 10.96 25.21
N LYS A 247 16.62 10.00 24.80
CA LYS A 247 17.15 8.96 25.71
C LYS A 247 17.97 9.56 26.85
N LYS A 248 18.74 10.62 26.59
CA LYS A 248 19.54 11.32 27.63
C LYS A 248 18.70 12.18 28.56
N GLN A 249 17.67 12.85 28.02
CA GLN A 249 16.82 13.76 28.78
C GLN A 249 15.70 13.04 29.55
N MET A 250 15.35 11.81 29.17
CA MET A 250 14.40 10.98 29.90
C MET A 250 15.05 10.38 31.14
N VAL A 251 14.51 10.75 32.31
CA VAL A 251 14.96 10.27 33.62
C VAL A 251 14.30 8.94 33.97
N TYR A 252 13.03 8.75 33.60
CA TYR A 252 12.28 7.55 33.95
C TYR A 252 11.13 7.26 32.99
N SER A 253 10.84 5.97 32.76
CA SER A 253 9.74 5.48 31.91
C SER A 253 8.76 4.64 32.76
N TYR A 254 7.54 5.16 32.96
CA TYR A 254 6.45 4.47 33.66
C TYR A 254 5.76 3.49 32.70
N ARG A 255 5.82 2.20 33.03
CA ARG A 255 5.41 1.10 32.12
C ARG A 255 4.52 0.01 32.74
N HIS A 256 4.30 0.03 34.05
CA HIS A 256 3.62 -1.05 34.78
C HIS A 256 2.12 -0.80 35.07
N GLY A 257 1.74 0.40 35.55
CA GLY A 257 0.33 0.73 35.84
C GLY A 257 -0.33 1.66 34.83
N PHE A 258 0.47 2.54 34.22
CA PHE A 258 0.04 3.50 33.21
C PHE A 258 1.26 3.83 32.32
N SER A 259 1.00 4.32 31.11
CA SER A 259 2.04 4.84 30.21
C SER A 259 2.32 6.30 30.54
N GLY A 260 3.60 6.63 30.71
CA GLY A 260 4.10 7.97 30.97
C GLY A 260 5.62 7.99 31.15
N PHE A 261 6.22 9.17 31.20
CA PHE A 261 7.67 9.29 31.42
C PHE A 261 8.03 10.58 32.15
N ALA A 262 9.14 10.59 32.89
CA ALA A 262 9.76 11.76 33.48
C ALA A 262 10.96 12.20 32.64
N ALA A 263 11.02 13.47 32.25
CA ALA A 263 12.12 14.02 31.44
C ALA A 263 12.48 15.45 31.83
N LYS A 264 13.75 15.83 31.64
CA LYS A 264 14.20 17.22 31.76
C LYS A 264 13.81 18.00 30.51
N LEU A 265 12.99 19.03 30.66
CA LEU A 265 12.39 19.78 29.56
C LEU A 265 12.48 21.29 29.81
N THR A 266 12.68 22.07 28.75
CA THR A 266 12.41 23.51 28.77
C THR A 266 10.90 23.80 28.83
N ASN A 267 10.51 24.98 29.28
CA ASN A 267 9.11 25.41 29.30
C ASN A 267 8.44 25.35 27.91
N SER A 268 9.19 25.61 26.84
CA SER A 268 8.71 25.51 25.45
C SER A 268 8.43 24.05 25.05
N GLN A 269 9.33 23.13 25.37
CA GLN A 269 9.17 21.70 25.10
C GLN A 269 8.01 21.11 25.91
N ALA A 270 7.89 21.44 27.20
CA ALA A 270 6.78 21.00 28.03
C ALA A 270 5.42 21.47 27.49
N LYS A 271 5.34 22.72 26.99
CA LYS A 271 4.13 23.26 26.34
C LYS A 271 3.80 22.51 25.04
N LYS A 272 4.80 22.17 24.21
CA LYS A 272 4.62 21.35 22.99
C LYS A 272 4.08 19.95 23.30
N ILE A 273 4.67 19.25 24.28
CA ILE A 273 4.18 17.93 24.72
C ILE A 273 2.74 18.03 25.24
N ARG A 274 2.43 19.04 26.05
CA ARG A 274 1.06 19.26 26.57
C ARG A 274 0.04 19.44 25.44
N VAL A 275 0.39 20.18 24.38
CA VAL A 275 -0.47 20.34 23.19
C VAL A 275 -0.60 19.03 22.42
N MET A 276 0.49 18.29 22.23
CA MET A 276 0.48 16.98 21.56
C MET A 276 -0.38 15.95 22.30
N VAL A 277 -0.20 15.80 23.62
CA VAL A 277 -0.98 14.84 24.43
C VAL A 277 -2.46 15.22 24.45
N LYS A 278 -2.78 16.53 24.52
CA LYS A 278 -4.17 17.03 24.37
C LYS A 278 -4.74 16.80 22.97
N LYS A 279 -3.93 16.89 21.90
CA LYS A 279 -4.33 16.54 20.52
C LYS A 279 -4.58 15.04 20.40
N LYS A 280 -3.65 14.18 20.84
CA LYS A 280 -3.73 12.71 20.75
C LYS A 280 -4.99 12.13 21.43
N LYS A 281 -5.39 12.68 22.59
CA LYS A 281 -6.67 12.34 23.26
C LYS A 281 -7.92 12.92 22.58
N LYS A 282 -7.79 13.93 21.71
CA LYS A 282 -8.87 14.51 20.91
C LYS A 282 -8.98 13.92 19.49
N THR A 283 -7.92 13.33 18.93
CA THR A 283 -7.79 12.94 17.51
C THR A 283 -8.00 11.45 17.25
N MET A 284 -9.18 10.92 17.61
CA MET A 284 -9.64 9.57 17.17
C MET A 284 -10.73 9.67 16.08
N GLY A 285 -10.76 10.75 15.29
CA GLY A 285 -11.78 11.01 14.26
C GLY A 285 -12.97 11.87 14.72
N LYS A 286 -12.92 12.44 15.93
CA LYS A 286 -14.04 13.20 16.51
C LYS A 286 -14.39 14.41 15.61
N LYS A 287 -15.63 14.41 15.08
CA LYS A 287 -16.24 15.39 14.16
C LYS A 287 -16.09 15.12 12.64
N THR A 288 -15.43 14.04 12.24
CA THR A 288 -15.32 13.65 10.82
C THR A 288 -16.46 12.72 10.41
N MET A 289 -17.07 12.98 9.26
CA MET A 289 -18.14 12.21 8.65
C MET A 289 -17.61 11.55 7.38
N VAL A 290 -17.63 10.21 7.36
CA VAL A 290 -17.23 9.43 6.19
C VAL A 290 -18.49 9.00 5.46
N GLY A 291 -18.66 9.51 4.23
CA GLY A 291 -19.66 9.01 3.30
C GLY A 291 -19.13 7.77 2.59
N ARG A 292 -19.91 6.69 2.57
CA ARG A 292 -19.54 5.44 1.93
C ARG A 292 -20.70 4.87 1.16
N GLY A 293 -20.47 4.50 -0.10
CA GLY A 293 -21.46 3.78 -0.88
C GLY A 293 -20.99 2.40 -1.31
N LEU A 294 -21.37 1.37 -0.55
CA LEU A 294 -20.85 0.01 -0.75
C LEU A 294 -21.80 -1.08 -0.27
N GLN A 295 -23.05 -1.16 -0.74
CA GLN A 295 -23.96 -2.30 -0.44
C GLN A 295 -24.72 -2.28 0.90
N GLY A 296 -24.63 -1.19 1.67
CA GLY A 296 -25.48 -0.95 2.86
C GLY A 296 -24.73 -1.08 4.18
N ILE A 297 -25.48 -1.15 5.29
CA ILE A 297 -24.92 -1.39 6.63
C ILE A 297 -25.82 -2.26 7.50
N TRP A 298 -25.23 -3.11 8.33
CA TRP A 298 -25.88 -3.70 9.49
C TRP A 298 -25.53 -2.90 10.75
N GLY A 299 -26.32 -1.84 11.01
CA GLY A 299 -26.05 -0.89 12.09
C GLY A 299 -26.37 -1.39 13.50
N ASP A 300 -27.21 -2.43 13.62
CA ASP A 300 -27.59 -3.06 14.89
C ASP A 300 -26.53 -4.10 15.30
N SER A 301 -25.36 -3.57 15.69
CA SER A 301 -24.21 -4.35 16.16
C SER A 301 -23.37 -3.53 17.13
N GLU A 302 -22.77 -4.20 18.13
CA GLU A 302 -21.80 -3.57 19.04
C GLU A 302 -20.64 -2.92 18.27
N ALA A 303 -20.33 -3.45 17.08
CA ALA A 303 -19.37 -2.90 16.13
C ALA A 303 -19.60 -1.42 15.77
N PHE A 304 -20.84 -0.92 15.86
CA PHE A 304 -21.23 0.45 15.55
C PHE A 304 -21.86 1.17 16.74
N ASN A 305 -21.50 0.78 17.97
CA ASN A 305 -21.96 1.49 19.16
C ASN A 305 -21.48 2.95 19.17
N ASP A 306 -22.25 3.83 19.81
CA ASP A 306 -21.99 5.27 19.82
C ASP A 306 -21.38 5.79 21.13
N LYS A 307 -20.82 4.88 21.96
CA LYS A 307 -20.18 5.23 23.23
C LYS A 307 -19.02 6.19 22.98
N GLY A 308 -19.02 7.32 23.72
CA GLY A 308 -17.98 8.35 23.59
C GLY A 308 -18.21 9.38 22.47
N LEU A 309 -19.29 9.25 21.68
CA LEU A 309 -19.67 10.24 20.67
C LEU A 309 -20.59 11.33 21.25
N GLY A 310 -20.25 12.59 20.95
CA GLY A 310 -21.11 13.74 21.24
C GLY A 310 -22.28 13.86 20.26
N PRO A 311 -23.12 14.90 20.39
CA PRO A 311 -24.24 15.13 19.48
C PRO A 311 -23.77 15.24 18.02
N ILE A 312 -24.65 14.84 17.10
CA ILE A 312 -24.43 14.93 15.66
C ILE A 312 -24.13 16.40 15.31
N PRO A 313 -23.13 16.69 14.44
CA PRO A 313 -22.79 18.08 14.12
C PRO A 313 -23.98 18.77 13.43
N SER A 314 -24.27 20.01 13.81
CA SER A 314 -25.37 20.78 13.21
C SER A 314 -25.21 21.06 11.71
N ARG A 315 -23.98 20.97 11.19
CA ARG A 315 -23.69 21.08 9.75
C ARG A 315 -24.15 19.86 8.93
N TRP A 316 -24.41 18.72 9.58
CA TRP A 316 -24.87 17.50 8.91
C TRP A 316 -26.30 17.69 8.41
N LYS A 317 -26.53 17.48 7.11
CA LYS A 317 -27.86 17.64 6.49
C LYS A 317 -28.50 16.32 6.07
N GLY A 318 -27.76 15.22 6.16
CA GLY A 318 -28.28 13.90 5.84
C GLY A 318 -29.29 13.39 6.87
N SER A 319 -30.06 12.39 6.45
CA SER A 319 -31.10 11.79 7.29
C SER A 319 -30.96 10.27 7.33
N CYS A 320 -31.55 9.67 8.36
CA CYS A 320 -31.76 8.24 8.44
C CYS A 320 -33.26 7.97 8.57
N LYS A 321 -33.84 7.34 7.54
CA LYS A 321 -35.28 7.05 7.47
C LYS A 321 -35.51 5.54 7.53
N SER A 322 -36.61 5.15 8.17
CA SER A 322 -37.03 3.74 8.17
C SER A 322 -37.70 3.42 6.84
N GLU A 323 -37.10 2.51 6.06
CA GLU A 323 -37.57 2.12 4.73
C GLU A 323 -37.30 0.62 4.51
N GLY A 324 -38.30 -0.11 4.02
CA GLY A 324 -38.24 -1.57 3.92
C GLY A 324 -37.93 -2.22 5.27
N LYS A 325 -37.03 -3.20 5.30
CA LYS A 325 -36.52 -3.81 6.55
C LYS A 325 -35.55 -2.93 7.35
N PHE A 326 -35.11 -1.79 6.81
CA PHE A 326 -34.21 -0.91 7.54
C PHE A 326 -34.98 -0.05 8.55
N ASN A 327 -34.75 -0.29 9.84
CA ASN A 327 -35.32 0.50 10.92
C ASN A 327 -34.31 1.53 11.44
N ALA A 328 -34.59 2.83 11.23
CA ALA A 328 -33.72 3.91 11.64
C ALA A 328 -33.49 3.99 13.16
N THR A 329 -34.44 3.57 14.00
CA THR A 329 -34.25 3.59 15.46
C THR A 329 -33.31 2.50 15.96
N LYS A 330 -33.14 1.42 15.18
CA LYS A 330 -32.22 0.31 15.49
C LYS A 330 -30.88 0.45 14.80
N HIS A 331 -30.88 0.86 13.53
CA HIS A 331 -29.69 0.85 12.68
C HIS A 331 -28.94 2.18 12.62
N CYS A 332 -29.55 3.28 13.09
CA CYS A 332 -28.91 4.57 13.20
C CYS A 332 -28.80 5.04 14.65
N ASN A 333 -27.73 5.79 14.92
CA ASN A 333 -27.38 6.33 16.22
C ASN A 333 -26.38 7.49 16.03
N LYS A 334 -25.61 7.90 17.05
CA LYS A 334 -24.61 8.98 16.85
C LYS A 334 -23.36 8.53 16.08
N LYS A 335 -23.23 7.23 15.83
CA LYS A 335 -22.17 6.59 15.02
C LYS A 335 -22.58 6.48 13.56
N VAL A 336 -23.73 5.86 13.28
CA VAL A 336 -24.34 5.78 11.94
C VAL A 336 -25.41 6.87 11.87
N ILE A 337 -25.06 8.01 11.25
CA ILE A 337 -25.87 9.24 11.29
C ILE A 337 -26.76 9.44 10.06
N GLY A 338 -26.55 8.64 9.02
CA GLY A 338 -27.33 8.69 7.79
C GLY A 338 -27.23 7.38 7.03
N ALA A 339 -28.34 7.00 6.41
CA ALA A 339 -28.44 5.82 5.58
C ALA A 339 -29.45 6.07 4.46
N ARG A 340 -28.99 5.97 3.22
CA ARG A 340 -29.77 6.11 1.99
C ARG A 340 -29.45 4.96 1.04
N TRP A 341 -30.32 4.70 0.07
CA TRP A 341 -30.10 3.72 -0.98
C TRP A 341 -30.61 4.24 -2.33
N TYR A 342 -30.01 3.75 -3.41
CA TYR A 342 -30.22 4.21 -4.78
C TYR A 342 -30.30 2.99 -5.68
N ILE A 343 -31.37 2.88 -6.47
CA ILE A 343 -31.56 1.78 -7.43
C ILE A 343 -32.13 2.26 -8.76
N LYS A 344 -32.50 3.55 -8.88
CA LYS A 344 -33.32 4.04 -10.00
C LYS A 344 -32.58 3.86 -11.32
N GLY A 345 -31.28 4.14 -11.35
CA GLY A 345 -30.44 3.94 -12.53
C GLY A 345 -30.43 2.48 -12.97
N LEU A 346 -30.28 1.55 -12.03
CA LEU A 346 -30.33 0.12 -12.33
C LEU A 346 -31.68 -0.32 -12.91
N LEU A 347 -32.79 0.32 -12.50
CA LEU A 347 -34.13 -0.02 -13.02
C LEU A 347 -34.28 0.41 -14.46
N GLU A 348 -33.84 1.63 -14.78
CA GLU A 348 -33.95 2.22 -16.12
C GLU A 348 -33.02 1.50 -17.10
N GLU A 349 -31.77 1.20 -16.71
CA GLU A 349 -30.79 0.49 -17.54
C GLU A 349 -31.24 -0.93 -17.94
N ASN A 350 -32.05 -1.59 -17.10
CA ASN A 350 -32.50 -2.97 -17.32
C ASN A 350 -34.00 -3.08 -17.64
N GLU A 351 -34.68 -1.96 -17.89
CA GLU A 351 -36.13 -1.91 -18.21
C GLU A 351 -36.99 -2.69 -17.19
N LEU A 352 -36.65 -2.60 -15.89
CA LEU A 352 -37.30 -3.39 -14.84
C LEU A 352 -38.53 -2.67 -14.25
N ASN A 353 -39.66 -3.37 -14.21
CA ASN A 353 -40.89 -2.89 -13.57
C ASN A 353 -40.86 -3.04 -12.04
N GLN A 354 -41.52 -2.13 -11.32
CA GLN A 354 -41.57 -2.07 -9.84
C GLN A 354 -41.95 -3.41 -9.18
N THR A 355 -42.86 -4.16 -9.80
CA THR A 355 -43.33 -5.46 -9.30
C THR A 355 -42.24 -6.55 -9.34
N MET A 356 -41.35 -6.51 -10.32
CA MET A 356 -40.21 -7.45 -10.42
C MET A 356 -39.14 -7.09 -9.39
N ILE A 357 -38.91 -5.79 -9.17
CA ILE A 357 -37.92 -5.30 -8.22
C ILE A 357 -38.26 -5.70 -6.79
N ASN A 358 -39.51 -5.50 -6.36
CA ASN A 358 -39.94 -5.86 -5.01
C ASN A 358 -39.85 -7.39 -4.74
N LYS A 359 -39.82 -8.22 -5.80
CA LYS A 359 -39.59 -9.66 -5.70
C LYS A 359 -38.10 -10.02 -5.70
N LEU A 360 -37.28 -9.28 -6.42
CA LEU A 360 -35.86 -9.57 -6.65
C LEU A 360 -34.93 -8.93 -5.61
N TYR A 361 -35.32 -7.79 -5.05
CA TYR A 361 -34.47 -6.96 -4.21
C TYR A 361 -35.21 -6.51 -2.94
N GLU A 362 -34.54 -6.64 -1.80
CA GLU A 362 -34.97 -6.03 -0.55
C GLU A 362 -34.55 -4.55 -0.52
N LEU A 363 -35.46 -3.67 -0.95
CA LEU A 363 -35.22 -2.23 -1.07
C LEU A 363 -35.06 -1.54 0.30
N SER A 364 -33.84 -1.56 0.81
CA SER A 364 -33.47 -0.88 2.04
C SER A 364 -31.95 -0.64 2.12
N ALA A 365 -31.53 0.25 3.02
CA ALA A 365 -30.12 0.50 3.29
C ALA A 365 -29.41 -0.61 4.10
N LEU A 366 -30.12 -1.70 4.45
CA LEU A 366 -29.53 -2.85 5.11
C LEU A 366 -28.50 -3.54 4.21
N ASP A 367 -27.42 -3.97 4.83
CA ASP A 367 -26.42 -4.83 4.20
C ASP A 367 -26.85 -6.29 4.30
N GLU A 368 -27.02 -6.90 3.13
CA GLU A 368 -27.38 -8.31 3.02
C GLU A 368 -26.23 -9.21 2.60
N ASP A 369 -25.11 -8.63 2.13
CA ASP A 369 -23.95 -9.33 1.60
C ASP A 369 -22.79 -9.39 2.60
N GLY A 370 -22.69 -8.38 3.47
CA GLY A 370 -21.70 -8.24 4.51
C GLY A 370 -20.50 -7.39 4.14
N HIS A 371 -20.25 -7.16 2.83
CA HIS A 371 -19.13 -6.34 2.37
C HIS A 371 -19.24 -4.90 2.88
N GLY A 372 -20.41 -4.27 2.76
CA GLY A 372 -20.62 -2.89 3.19
C GLY A 372 -20.36 -2.68 4.68
N THR A 373 -20.86 -3.59 5.51
CA THR A 373 -20.65 -3.61 6.95
C THR A 373 -19.18 -3.85 7.30
N HIS A 374 -18.51 -4.79 6.61
CA HIS A 374 -17.10 -5.13 6.81
C HIS A 374 -16.19 -3.93 6.54
N VAL A 375 -16.43 -3.30 5.40
CA VAL A 375 -15.68 -2.13 4.97
C VAL A 375 -15.97 -0.96 5.93
N ALA A 376 -17.24 -0.67 6.25
CA ALA A 376 -17.64 0.39 7.20
C ALA A 376 -16.98 0.23 8.58
N TYR A 377 -16.93 -1.00 9.09
CA TYR A 377 -16.24 -1.32 10.33
C TYR A 377 -14.73 -1.10 10.24
N THR A 378 -14.09 -1.52 9.16
CA THR A 378 -12.64 -1.31 8.97
C THR A 378 -12.28 0.18 8.99
N THR A 379 -13.15 1.05 8.46
CA THR A 379 -12.91 2.51 8.50
C THR A 379 -13.12 3.11 9.87
N ALA A 380 -14.29 2.88 10.48
CA ALA A 380 -14.70 3.61 11.66
C ALA A 380 -15.35 2.73 12.73
N GLY A 381 -15.21 1.42 12.71
CA GLY A 381 -15.74 0.52 13.73
C GLY A 381 -15.35 0.90 15.15
N SER A 382 -16.29 0.76 16.08
CA SER A 382 -16.06 0.93 17.50
C SER A 382 -15.23 -0.23 18.06
N TYR A 383 -14.62 -0.03 19.22
CA TYR A 383 -13.85 -1.07 19.90
C TYR A 383 -14.78 -2.23 20.27
N VAL A 384 -14.38 -3.45 19.90
CA VAL A 384 -15.04 -4.70 20.32
C VAL A 384 -13.97 -5.63 20.87
N ASN A 385 -14.14 -6.03 22.13
CA ASN A 385 -13.14 -6.80 22.87
C ASN A 385 -13.43 -8.31 22.78
N ASN A 386 -12.40 -9.12 23.07
CA ASN A 386 -12.51 -10.57 23.21
C ASN A 386 -13.13 -11.28 21.99
N ILE A 387 -12.78 -10.82 20.78
CA ILE A 387 -13.23 -11.50 19.57
C ILE A 387 -12.54 -12.84 19.43
N GLN A 388 -13.38 -13.86 19.27
CA GLN A 388 -12.98 -15.21 18.90
C GLN A 388 -13.56 -15.55 17.52
N TYR A 389 -12.72 -16.06 16.62
CA TYR A 389 -13.13 -16.48 15.29
C TYR A 389 -12.82 -17.97 15.10
N TYR A 390 -13.83 -18.83 15.28
CA TYR A 390 -13.69 -20.30 15.20
C TYR A 390 -12.53 -20.85 16.05
N GLY A 391 -12.37 -20.36 17.28
CA GLY A 391 -11.30 -20.76 18.20
C GLY A 391 -10.01 -19.93 18.09
N LEU A 392 -9.89 -19.06 17.09
CA LEU A 392 -8.81 -18.07 17.00
C LEU A 392 -9.09 -16.93 17.98
N ASN A 393 -8.23 -16.75 18.99
CA ASN A 393 -8.29 -15.62 19.91
C ASN A 393 -7.69 -14.37 19.23
N MET A 394 -8.55 -13.47 18.76
CA MET A 394 -8.15 -12.28 17.98
C MET A 394 -7.94 -11.03 18.85
N GLY A 395 -8.40 -11.06 20.12
CA GLY A 395 -8.27 -9.94 21.04
C GLY A 395 -9.28 -8.82 20.75
N THR A 396 -8.80 -7.58 20.72
CA THR A 396 -9.64 -6.37 20.52
C THR A 396 -9.54 -5.87 19.09
N VAL A 397 -10.68 -5.69 18.43
CA VAL A 397 -10.78 -5.14 17.06
C VAL A 397 -11.39 -3.74 17.07
N ARG A 398 -11.00 -2.93 16.09
CA ARG A 398 -11.51 -1.56 15.89
C ARG A 398 -11.30 -1.11 14.44
N GLY A 399 -12.02 -0.09 14.01
CA GLY A 399 -11.72 0.62 12.76
C GLY A 399 -10.53 1.57 12.88
N GLY A 400 -10.06 2.08 11.73
CA GLY A 400 -8.98 3.06 11.65
C GLY A 400 -9.27 4.35 12.44
N ALA A 401 -10.50 4.86 12.36
CA ALA A 401 -10.98 6.05 13.07
C ALA A 401 -12.23 5.77 13.94
N PRO A 402 -12.08 5.19 15.16
CA PRO A 402 -13.20 4.71 15.98
C PRO A 402 -14.18 5.79 16.47
N LEU A 403 -13.82 7.07 16.46
CA LEU A 403 -14.74 8.17 16.82
C LEU A 403 -15.22 8.98 15.60
N ALA A 404 -14.93 8.53 14.37
CA ALA A 404 -15.55 9.08 13.16
C ALA A 404 -17.01 8.60 13.04
N ARG A 405 -17.84 9.39 12.36
CA ARG A 405 -19.24 9.06 12.07
C ARG A 405 -19.36 8.53 10.65
N LEU A 406 -20.34 7.65 10.44
CA LEU A 406 -20.60 6.97 9.19
C LEU A 406 -21.91 7.48 8.58
N ALA A 407 -21.86 7.77 7.29
CA ALA A 407 -23.02 8.00 6.44
C ALA A 407 -22.99 7.01 5.28
N ILE A 408 -24.08 6.27 5.10
CA ILE A 408 -24.15 5.12 4.21
C ILE A 408 -25.04 5.45 3.01
N TYR A 409 -24.51 5.20 1.81
CA TYR A 409 -25.15 5.50 0.53
C TYR A 409 -25.16 4.23 -0.35
N LYS A 410 -26.09 3.32 -0.10
CA LYS A 410 -26.13 2.02 -0.81
C LYS A 410 -26.50 2.20 -2.28
N VAL A 411 -25.55 1.94 -3.18
CA VAL A 411 -25.72 2.00 -4.65
C VAL A 411 -25.61 0.64 -5.32
N SER A 412 -25.32 -0.39 -4.52
CA SER A 412 -24.99 -1.71 -5.03
C SER A 412 -25.93 -2.77 -4.50
N TRP A 413 -26.35 -3.66 -5.39
CA TRP A 413 -27.41 -4.63 -5.17
C TRP A 413 -26.94 -6.03 -5.59
N LYS A 414 -27.47 -7.04 -4.91
CA LYS A 414 -27.24 -8.43 -5.22
C LYS A 414 -28.39 -8.94 -6.06
N GLY A 415 -28.15 -9.27 -7.32
CA GLY A 415 -29.17 -9.77 -8.21
C GLY A 415 -28.66 -10.14 -9.60
N LYS A 416 -29.57 -10.58 -10.47
CA LYS A 416 -29.28 -11.13 -11.80
C LYS A 416 -28.81 -10.06 -12.82
N TYR A 417 -29.12 -8.80 -12.59
CA TYR A 417 -29.03 -7.71 -13.58
C TYR A 417 -27.90 -6.71 -13.31
N GLY A 418 -26.83 -7.13 -12.62
CA GLY A 418 -25.66 -6.29 -12.34
C GLY A 418 -25.59 -5.78 -10.90
N HIS A 419 -24.42 -5.23 -10.56
CA HIS A 419 -24.06 -4.87 -9.18
C HIS A 419 -24.31 -3.41 -8.82
N CYS A 420 -24.04 -2.45 -9.71
CA CYS A 420 -24.27 -1.01 -9.49
C CYS A 420 -24.55 -0.32 -10.84
N SER A 421 -25.42 0.67 -10.87
CA SER A 421 -25.55 1.60 -12.01
C SER A 421 -24.67 2.84 -11.77
N GLY A 422 -24.04 3.34 -12.83
CA GLY A 422 -23.26 4.58 -12.76
C GLY A 422 -24.10 5.81 -12.39
N ALA A 423 -25.38 5.85 -12.79
CA ALA A 423 -26.29 6.92 -12.42
C ALA A 423 -26.60 6.92 -10.92
N ASP A 424 -26.80 5.73 -10.33
CA ASP A 424 -27.01 5.59 -8.88
C ASP A 424 -25.75 5.99 -8.08
N ILE A 425 -24.56 5.67 -8.61
CA ILE A 425 -23.27 6.10 -8.03
C ILE A 425 -23.18 7.64 -8.00
N LEU A 426 -23.48 8.30 -9.12
CA LEU A 426 -23.45 9.76 -9.21
C LEU A 426 -24.45 10.42 -8.26
N ALA A 427 -25.69 9.91 -8.21
CA ALA A 427 -26.72 10.41 -7.31
C ALA A 427 -26.29 10.30 -5.83
N ALA A 428 -25.67 9.18 -5.45
CA ALA A 428 -25.14 9.00 -4.11
C ALA A 428 -23.99 9.97 -3.77
N ILE A 429 -23.08 10.23 -4.71
CA ILE A 429 -21.98 11.17 -4.50
C ILE A 429 -22.53 12.60 -4.36
N ASP A 430 -23.47 13.00 -5.21
CA ASP A 430 -24.09 14.33 -5.16
C ASP A 430 -24.82 14.57 -3.83
N ASP A 431 -25.63 13.60 -3.37
CA ASP A 431 -26.26 13.66 -2.05
C ASP A 431 -25.24 13.69 -0.91
N ALA A 432 -24.14 12.94 -1.01
CA ALA A 432 -23.11 12.94 0.02
C ALA A 432 -22.40 14.30 0.13
N ILE A 433 -22.13 14.96 -1.01
CA ILE A 433 -21.59 16.32 -1.03
C ILE A 433 -22.59 17.30 -0.37
N LYS A 434 -23.88 17.22 -0.73
CA LYS A 434 -24.94 18.07 -0.16
C LYS A 434 -25.14 17.84 1.34
N ASP A 435 -25.08 16.58 1.77
CA ASP A 435 -25.22 16.17 3.17
C ASP A 435 -24.03 16.67 4.03
N GLY A 436 -22.90 17.00 3.39
CA GLY A 436 -21.75 17.66 3.98
C GLY A 436 -20.68 16.71 4.52
N VAL A 437 -20.49 15.54 3.90
CA VAL A 437 -19.46 14.56 4.28
C VAL A 437 -18.06 15.17 4.17
N ASP A 438 -17.13 14.70 5.00
CA ASP A 438 -15.74 15.19 4.98
C ASP A 438 -14.84 14.38 4.05
N ILE A 439 -15.17 13.10 3.86
CA ILE A 439 -14.40 12.11 3.09
C ILE A 439 -15.38 11.16 2.41
N LEU A 440 -15.09 10.82 1.16
CA LEU A 440 -15.78 9.77 0.42
C LEU A 440 -14.88 8.57 0.21
N SER A 441 -15.45 7.38 0.36
CA SER A 441 -14.74 6.13 0.13
C SER A 441 -15.58 5.13 -0.65
N ALA A 442 -15.03 4.65 -1.77
CA ALA A 442 -15.68 3.70 -2.66
C ALA A 442 -14.75 2.53 -2.98
N SER A 443 -15.20 1.32 -2.65
CA SER A 443 -14.62 0.05 -3.09
C SER A 443 -15.50 -0.56 -4.20
N LEU A 444 -15.78 0.22 -5.24
CA LEU A 444 -16.58 -0.17 -6.41
C LEU A 444 -15.75 -0.07 -7.68
N ASP A 445 -16.24 -0.75 -8.71
CA ASP A 445 -15.90 -0.52 -10.11
C ASP A 445 -17.17 -0.03 -10.83
N ASP A 446 -17.03 0.86 -11.81
CA ASP A 446 -18.14 1.38 -12.61
C ASP A 446 -18.40 0.57 -13.89
N GLY A 447 -17.67 -0.53 -14.09
CA GLY A 447 -17.95 -1.52 -15.15
C GLY A 447 -17.68 -1.03 -16.57
N HIS A 448 -17.16 0.19 -16.73
CA HIS A 448 -16.76 0.74 -18.01
C HIS A 448 -15.26 0.55 -18.25
N ASN A 449 -14.89 0.31 -19.51
CA ASN A 449 -13.47 0.26 -19.90
C ASN A 449 -12.78 1.56 -19.48
N GLN A 450 -11.79 1.45 -18.58
CA GLN A 450 -10.94 2.49 -17.99
C GLN A 450 -10.12 3.31 -19.02
N VAL A 451 -10.46 3.24 -20.30
CA VAL A 451 -9.76 3.86 -21.43
C VAL A 451 -10.43 5.17 -21.81
N ASP A 452 -11.59 5.50 -21.24
CA ASP A 452 -12.38 6.66 -21.64
C ASP A 452 -12.54 7.70 -20.51
N PHE A 453 -12.59 8.97 -20.89
CA PHE A 453 -12.83 10.12 -19.98
C PHE A 453 -14.24 10.10 -19.36
N ASN A 454 -15.04 9.09 -19.69
CA ASN A 454 -16.43 8.90 -19.30
C ASN A 454 -16.62 8.01 -18.05
N SER A 455 -15.57 7.70 -17.28
CA SER A 455 -15.75 7.03 -15.98
C SER A 455 -16.65 7.88 -15.08
N LEU A 456 -17.84 7.38 -14.79
CA LEU A 456 -18.86 8.06 -13.98
C LEU A 456 -18.38 8.21 -12.53
N LEU A 457 -17.59 7.26 -12.04
CA LEU A 457 -16.92 7.38 -10.74
C LEU A 457 -15.80 8.44 -10.79
N GLY A 458 -15.09 8.57 -11.90
CA GLY A 458 -14.15 9.65 -12.16
C GLY A 458 -14.81 11.04 -12.09
N ILE A 459 -15.95 11.21 -12.75
CA ILE A 459 -16.73 12.46 -12.75
C ILE A 459 -17.23 12.78 -11.34
N GLY A 460 -17.92 11.83 -10.68
CA GLY A 460 -18.42 12.04 -9.32
C GLY A 460 -17.30 12.36 -8.32
N SER A 461 -16.19 11.64 -8.38
CA SER A 461 -15.04 11.89 -7.52
C SER A 461 -14.36 13.25 -7.80
N PHE A 462 -14.38 13.74 -9.04
CA PHE A 462 -13.89 15.08 -9.37
C PHE A 462 -14.74 16.16 -8.68
N HIS A 463 -16.07 16.05 -8.74
CA HIS A 463 -16.98 16.96 -8.05
C HIS A 463 -16.80 16.93 -6.53
N ALA A 464 -16.54 15.76 -5.93
CA ALA A 464 -16.24 15.68 -4.50
C ALA A 464 -14.93 16.40 -4.16
N VAL A 465 -13.86 16.14 -4.93
CA VAL A 465 -12.53 16.73 -4.69
C VAL A 465 -12.54 18.24 -4.90
N SER A 466 -13.29 18.75 -5.87
CA SER A 466 -13.45 20.20 -6.10
C SER A 466 -14.17 20.92 -4.94
N HIS A 467 -15.00 20.20 -4.18
CA HIS A 467 -15.61 20.66 -2.93
C HIS A 467 -14.73 20.43 -1.70
N GLY A 468 -13.46 20.03 -1.87
CA GLY A 468 -12.50 19.83 -0.79
C GLY A 468 -12.65 18.50 -0.03
N ILE A 469 -13.45 17.57 -0.56
CA ILE A 469 -13.73 16.26 0.00
C ILE A 469 -12.77 15.23 -0.63
N PRO A 470 -11.83 14.64 0.13
CA PRO A 470 -10.95 13.61 -0.41
C PRO A 470 -11.73 12.36 -0.79
N PHE A 471 -11.36 11.75 -1.92
CA PHE A 471 -11.97 10.54 -2.43
C PHE A 471 -10.95 9.39 -2.43
N VAL A 472 -11.28 8.30 -1.72
CA VAL A 472 -10.43 7.11 -1.58
C VAL A 472 -11.08 5.93 -2.28
N ALA A 473 -10.37 5.32 -3.24
CA ALA A 473 -10.87 4.26 -4.08
C ALA A 473 -9.98 3.01 -4.08
N ALA A 474 -10.61 1.83 -4.23
CA ALA A 474 -9.89 0.56 -4.37
C ALA A 474 -9.22 0.45 -5.74
N GLY A 475 -8.02 -0.13 -5.80
CA GLY A 475 -7.26 -0.31 -7.04
C GLY A 475 -7.68 -1.49 -7.92
N GLY A 476 -8.56 -2.37 -7.45
CA GLY A 476 -8.98 -3.58 -8.19
C GLY A 476 -8.35 -4.86 -7.67
N ASN A 477 -8.92 -6.00 -8.06
CA ASN A 477 -8.50 -7.33 -7.61
C ASN A 477 -8.11 -8.28 -8.77
N ASP A 478 -7.77 -7.72 -9.93
CA ASP A 478 -7.46 -8.47 -11.17
C ASP A 478 -5.95 -8.55 -11.43
N GLY A 479 -5.14 -8.40 -10.39
CA GLY A 479 -3.69 -8.66 -10.45
C GLY A 479 -3.37 -10.15 -10.60
N PRO A 480 -2.09 -10.52 -10.83
CA PRO A 480 -0.90 -9.68 -10.73
C PRO A 480 -0.46 -9.04 -12.06
N GLU A 481 -1.19 -9.27 -13.14
CA GLU A 481 -0.82 -8.79 -14.48
C GLU A 481 -0.75 -7.26 -14.53
N SER A 482 0.18 -6.74 -15.33
CA SER A 482 0.31 -5.29 -15.56
C SER A 482 -0.96 -4.72 -16.21
N ASN A 483 -1.24 -3.43 -15.99
CA ASN A 483 -2.38 -2.71 -16.57
C ASN A 483 -3.76 -3.30 -16.17
N SER A 484 -3.86 -3.84 -14.96
CA SER A 484 -5.09 -4.36 -14.35
C SER A 484 -5.74 -3.38 -13.36
N ILE A 485 -5.12 -2.22 -13.15
CA ILE A 485 -5.57 -1.23 -12.16
C ILE A 485 -6.82 -0.49 -12.62
N ILE A 486 -7.77 -0.35 -11.69
CA ILE A 486 -8.98 0.46 -11.86
C ILE A 486 -8.93 1.72 -11.00
N ASN A 487 -9.86 2.65 -11.23
CA ASN A 487 -10.01 3.90 -10.46
C ASN A 487 -8.77 4.79 -10.56
N THR A 488 -8.28 4.98 -11.79
CA THR A 488 -6.98 5.58 -12.08
C THR A 488 -6.97 7.11 -12.11
N SER A 489 -8.11 7.78 -11.88
CA SER A 489 -8.19 9.25 -11.96
C SER A 489 -7.17 9.95 -11.04
N PRO A 490 -6.52 11.04 -11.50
CA PRO A 490 -5.42 11.68 -10.76
C PRO A 490 -5.81 12.23 -9.39
N TRP A 491 -7.02 12.74 -9.26
CA TRP A 491 -7.56 13.34 -8.03
C TRP A 491 -7.98 12.32 -6.96
N MET A 492 -8.15 11.05 -7.33
CA MET A 492 -8.46 9.98 -6.37
C MET A 492 -7.20 9.48 -5.66
N ILE A 493 -7.38 9.01 -4.42
CA ILE A 493 -6.39 8.22 -3.69
C ILE A 493 -6.69 6.74 -3.98
N ASN A 494 -5.87 6.12 -4.82
CA ASN A 494 -6.01 4.73 -5.24
C ASN A 494 -5.19 3.81 -4.33
N VAL A 495 -5.85 2.77 -3.80
CA VAL A 495 -5.30 1.92 -2.75
C VAL A 495 -5.11 0.48 -3.23
N ALA A 496 -3.86 0.01 -3.16
CA ALA A 496 -3.50 -1.40 -3.33
C ALA A 496 -3.59 -2.18 -2.01
N ALA A 497 -3.66 -3.51 -2.12
CA ALA A 497 -3.71 -4.40 -0.96
C ALA A 497 -2.36 -5.08 -0.72
N ASN A 498 -1.94 -5.13 0.54
CA ASN A 498 -0.83 -5.95 1.01
C ASN A 498 -1.28 -6.89 2.15
N ASN A 499 -0.47 -7.92 2.41
CA ASN A 499 -0.60 -8.76 3.61
C ASN A 499 -0.14 -8.02 4.87
N GLU A 500 -0.44 -8.59 6.03
CA GLU A 500 0.05 -8.11 7.33
C GLU A 500 1.22 -8.99 7.81
N ASP A 501 1.85 -8.61 8.93
CA ASP A 501 2.83 -9.40 9.68
C ASP A 501 2.21 -10.58 10.45
N ARG A 502 0.94 -10.88 10.13
CA ARG A 502 0.12 -11.98 10.60
C ARG A 502 -0.09 -12.96 9.45
N GLU A 503 0.19 -14.23 9.71
CA GLU A 503 -0.21 -15.34 8.83
C GLU A 503 -1.12 -16.31 9.58
N ILE A 504 -2.22 -16.70 8.95
CA ILE A 504 -3.10 -17.75 9.47
C ILE A 504 -2.68 -19.05 8.78
N VAL A 505 -2.27 -20.03 9.57
CA VAL A 505 -1.79 -21.32 9.09
C VAL A 505 -2.65 -22.46 9.62
N ILE A 506 -2.69 -23.56 8.89
CA ILE A 506 -3.30 -24.81 9.30
C ILE A 506 -2.18 -25.85 9.38
N PRO A 507 -1.89 -26.43 10.57
CA PRO A 507 -0.92 -27.51 10.69
C PRO A 507 -1.51 -28.79 10.11
N LEU A 508 -0.88 -29.32 9.07
CA LEU A 508 -1.23 -30.58 8.41
C LEU A 508 -0.26 -31.65 8.90
N THR A 509 -0.73 -32.61 9.70
CA THR A 509 0.11 -33.69 10.23
C THR A 509 -0.11 -34.96 9.43
N LEU A 510 0.94 -35.46 8.79
CA LEU A 510 0.93 -36.69 8.00
C LEU A 510 1.05 -37.93 8.90
N GLY A 511 0.69 -39.11 8.39
CA GLY A 511 0.76 -40.38 9.13
C GLY A 511 2.18 -40.78 9.58
N ASN A 512 3.22 -40.20 8.97
CA ASN A 512 4.63 -40.34 9.41
C ASN A 512 5.01 -39.35 10.54
N ASN A 513 4.04 -38.61 11.09
CA ASN A 513 4.21 -37.62 12.14
C ASN A 513 4.96 -36.34 11.73
N GLU A 514 5.12 -36.08 10.43
CA GLU A 514 5.59 -34.79 9.92
C GLU A 514 4.46 -33.77 9.86
N THR A 515 4.71 -32.53 10.28
CA THR A 515 3.73 -31.43 10.24
C THR A 515 4.14 -30.36 9.25
N ILE A 516 3.26 -30.05 8.30
CA ILE A 516 3.40 -28.98 7.31
C ILE A 516 2.45 -27.84 7.67
N LEU A 517 2.96 -26.61 7.74
CA LEU A 517 2.10 -25.43 7.95
C LEU A 517 1.56 -24.93 6.61
N ALA A 518 0.27 -25.15 6.37
CA ALA A 518 -0.40 -24.64 5.18
C ALA A 518 -0.96 -23.24 5.43
N GLY A 519 -0.44 -22.24 4.72
CA GLY A 519 -0.98 -20.88 4.71
C GLY A 519 -2.14 -20.70 3.72
N GLY A 520 -2.89 -19.62 3.87
CA GLY A 520 -3.87 -19.17 2.86
C GLY A 520 -5.29 -19.73 2.98
N ALA A 521 -5.58 -20.50 4.02
CA ALA A 521 -6.93 -20.98 4.32
C ALA A 521 -7.25 -20.89 5.82
N ILE A 522 -8.54 -20.86 6.15
CA ILE A 522 -9.02 -20.89 7.55
C ILE A 522 -9.91 -22.10 7.71
N PHE A 523 -9.45 -23.08 8.49
CA PHE A 523 -10.26 -24.22 8.87
C PHE A 523 -11.25 -23.82 9.97
N LYS A 524 -12.54 -23.96 9.68
CA LYS A 524 -13.66 -23.57 10.57
C LYS A 524 -14.27 -24.73 11.35
N GLY A 525 -13.82 -25.95 11.06
CA GLY A 525 -14.34 -27.19 11.66
C GLY A 525 -13.71 -27.50 13.01
N LYS A 526 -14.23 -28.53 13.67
CA LYS A 526 -13.48 -29.21 14.74
C LYS A 526 -12.36 -30.01 14.10
N GLU A 527 -11.22 -30.07 14.77
CA GLU A 527 -10.08 -30.88 14.38
C GLU A 527 -10.53 -32.32 14.09
N PRO A 528 -10.49 -32.76 12.81
CA PRO A 528 -10.90 -34.11 12.45
C PRO A 528 -9.90 -35.13 12.98
N ALA A 529 -10.36 -36.38 13.15
CA ALA A 529 -9.44 -37.50 13.28
C ALA A 529 -8.64 -37.68 11.98
N PHE A 530 -7.53 -38.43 12.04
CA PHE A 530 -6.78 -38.81 10.85
C PHE A 530 -7.72 -39.39 9.77
N ALA A 531 -7.61 -38.87 8.56
CA ALA A 531 -8.39 -39.28 7.40
C ALA A 531 -7.46 -39.82 6.30
N PRO A 532 -7.94 -40.74 5.44
CA PRO A 532 -7.19 -41.17 4.26
C PRO A 532 -6.87 -39.99 3.33
N LEU A 533 -5.61 -39.91 2.90
CA LEU A 533 -5.11 -38.96 1.90
C LEU A 533 -5.14 -39.65 0.54
N VAL A 534 -6.03 -39.20 -0.34
CA VAL A 534 -6.10 -39.67 -1.73
C VAL A 534 -5.31 -38.71 -2.60
N VAL A 535 -4.28 -39.21 -3.27
CA VAL A 535 -3.50 -38.46 -4.26
C VAL A 535 -3.93 -38.90 -5.64
N ASP A 536 -4.49 -37.98 -6.43
CA ASP A 536 -4.93 -38.22 -7.82
C ASP A 536 -3.73 -38.25 -8.79
N ILE A 537 -2.74 -39.09 -8.46
CA ILE A 537 -1.57 -39.38 -9.27
C ILE A 537 -1.35 -40.88 -9.15
N ASP A 538 -1.37 -41.55 -10.30
CA ASP A 538 -1.21 -43.00 -10.44
C ASP A 538 0.07 -43.46 -9.70
N THR A 539 -0.10 -43.94 -8.47
CA THR A 539 1.00 -44.35 -7.59
C THR A 539 0.73 -45.75 -7.08
N THR A 540 1.52 -46.67 -7.60
CA THR A 540 1.52 -48.12 -7.35
C THR A 540 2.13 -48.51 -5.99
N ASN A 541 1.98 -47.69 -4.95
CA ASN A 541 2.54 -47.99 -3.62
C ASN A 541 1.46 -48.15 -2.54
N ASN A 542 1.48 -49.35 -1.94
CA ASN A 542 0.46 -49.99 -1.14
C ASN A 542 0.47 -49.53 0.34
N GLN A 543 0.52 -48.21 0.60
CA GLN A 543 0.33 -47.65 1.94
C GLN A 543 -0.79 -46.61 1.87
N ASP A 544 -1.90 -46.86 2.57
CA ASP A 544 -2.99 -45.90 2.74
C ASP A 544 -2.44 -44.67 3.51
N PRO A 545 -2.07 -43.57 2.83
CA PRO A 545 -1.50 -42.44 3.53
C PRO A 545 -2.61 -41.78 4.33
N ILE A 546 -2.33 -41.36 5.55
CA ILE A 546 -3.30 -40.65 6.40
C ILE A 546 -2.82 -39.23 6.68
N ILE A 547 -3.76 -38.31 6.84
CA ILE A 547 -3.50 -36.90 7.16
C ILE A 547 -4.47 -36.43 8.23
N ASN A 548 -3.99 -35.60 9.14
CA ASN A 548 -4.79 -34.86 10.12
C ASN A 548 -4.66 -33.35 9.83
N LEU A 549 -5.81 -32.67 9.82
CA LEU A 549 -5.89 -31.21 9.72
C LEU A 549 -6.03 -30.64 11.13
N GLY A 550 -4.97 -30.03 11.65
CA GLY A 550 -5.03 -29.34 12.94
C GLY A 550 -5.89 -28.07 12.90
N ARG A 551 -6.04 -27.43 14.07
CA ARG A 551 -6.76 -26.15 14.17
C ARG A 551 -5.97 -25.03 13.51
N SER A 552 -6.67 -24.04 12.96
CA SER A 552 -6.03 -22.84 12.45
C SER A 552 -5.28 -22.12 13.59
N GLU A 553 -4.09 -21.61 13.29
CA GLU A 553 -3.24 -20.87 14.22
C GLU A 553 -2.83 -19.53 13.61
N VAL A 554 -2.60 -18.52 14.47
CA VAL A 554 -2.09 -17.21 14.05
C VAL A 554 -0.60 -17.16 14.36
N LEU A 555 0.21 -17.10 13.31
CA LEU A 555 1.62 -16.77 13.43
C LEU A 555 1.77 -15.24 13.38
N GLN A 556 2.33 -14.67 14.44
CA GLN A 556 2.60 -13.23 14.54
C GLN A 556 4.08 -13.00 14.88
N GLY A 557 4.73 -12.03 14.24
CA GLY A 557 6.08 -11.60 14.58
C GLY A 557 7.23 -12.52 14.13
N LYS A 558 6.95 -13.55 13.32
CA LYS A 558 7.99 -14.17 12.47
C LYS A 558 8.32 -13.21 11.31
N GLU A 559 9.46 -13.35 10.66
CA GLU A 559 9.91 -12.54 9.49
C GLU A 559 8.97 -12.72 8.27
N ILE A 560 7.68 -12.41 8.41
CA ILE A 560 6.71 -12.40 7.33
C ILE A 560 6.95 -11.09 6.58
N LEU A 561 7.53 -11.21 5.39
CA LEU A 561 7.72 -10.08 4.50
C LEU A 561 6.35 -9.51 4.12
N VAL A 562 6.13 -8.23 4.44
CA VAL A 562 4.99 -7.48 3.92
C VAL A 562 5.18 -7.31 2.42
N LYS A 563 4.27 -7.89 1.64
CA LYS A 563 4.28 -7.88 0.19
C LYS A 563 2.91 -7.46 -0.33
N VAL A 564 2.91 -6.84 -1.50
CA VAL A 564 1.66 -6.51 -2.18
C VAL A 564 0.97 -7.82 -2.58
N SER A 565 -0.31 -7.96 -2.21
CA SER A 565 -1.08 -9.19 -2.42
C SER A 565 -1.18 -9.52 -3.90
N ARG A 566 -1.16 -10.82 -4.24
CA ARG A 566 -1.13 -11.30 -5.64
C ARG A 566 -2.33 -10.78 -6.45
N PHE A 567 -3.51 -10.78 -5.86
CA PHE A 567 -4.74 -10.32 -6.51
C PHE A 567 -4.78 -8.80 -6.68
N SER A 568 -3.99 -8.01 -5.94
CA SER A 568 -4.06 -6.56 -6.03
C SER A 568 -3.65 -6.13 -7.43
N SER A 569 -4.51 -5.37 -8.11
CA SER A 569 -4.24 -4.89 -9.46
C SER A 569 -2.97 -4.02 -9.54
N ARG A 570 -2.42 -3.91 -10.76
CA ARG A 570 -1.15 -3.24 -11.05
C ARG A 570 -1.29 -2.18 -12.13
N GLY A 571 -0.49 -1.13 -12.00
CA GLY A 571 -0.27 -0.15 -13.07
C GLY A 571 0.39 -0.77 -14.31
N PRO A 572 0.65 0.03 -15.36
CA PRO A 572 0.50 1.49 -15.40
C PRO A 572 -0.96 1.96 -15.45
N ASN A 573 -1.16 3.26 -15.27
CA ASN A 573 -2.45 3.91 -15.45
C ASN A 573 -2.83 3.91 -16.95
N SER A 574 -4.01 3.37 -17.28
CA SER A 574 -4.52 3.25 -18.65
C SER A 574 -4.88 4.59 -19.30
N ILE A 575 -5.29 5.59 -18.50
CA ILE A 575 -5.75 6.91 -18.97
C ILE A 575 -4.58 7.88 -19.13
N ALA A 576 -3.70 7.90 -18.13
CA ALA A 576 -2.55 8.82 -18.07
C ALA A 576 -1.32 8.06 -17.56
N PRO A 577 -0.57 7.37 -18.43
CA PRO A 577 0.57 6.53 -18.04
C PRO A 577 1.67 7.29 -17.28
N GLU A 578 1.76 8.61 -17.44
CA GLU A 578 2.70 9.48 -16.71
C GLU A 578 2.32 9.63 -15.23
N ILE A 579 1.07 9.36 -14.86
CA ILE A 579 0.55 9.45 -13.50
C ILE A 579 0.53 8.04 -12.90
N LEU A 580 1.58 7.74 -12.13
CA LEU A 580 1.76 6.43 -11.49
C LEU A 580 0.59 6.07 -10.57
N LYS A 581 0.13 4.82 -10.68
CA LYS A 581 -0.90 4.19 -9.85
C LYS A 581 -0.48 2.74 -9.56
N PRO A 582 -0.85 2.15 -8.41
CA PRO A 582 -1.61 2.72 -7.29
C PRO A 582 -0.84 3.82 -6.54
N ASP A 583 -1.54 4.65 -5.76
CA ASP A 583 -0.89 5.74 -5.02
C ASP A 583 -0.24 5.24 -3.72
N VAL A 584 -0.92 4.34 -3.00
CA VAL A 584 -0.47 3.75 -1.72
C VAL A 584 -0.94 2.30 -1.60
N ALA A 585 -0.28 1.52 -0.76
CA ALA A 585 -0.73 0.18 -0.35
C ALA A 585 -1.16 0.19 1.13
N ALA A 586 -2.17 -0.61 1.47
CA ALA A 586 -2.60 -0.82 2.85
C ALA A 586 -3.04 -2.27 3.10
N PRO A 587 -3.09 -2.73 4.36
CA PRO A 587 -3.55 -4.07 4.69
C PRO A 587 -4.91 -4.40 4.10
N GLY A 588 -4.95 -5.41 3.24
CA GLY A 588 -6.15 -5.81 2.51
C GLY A 588 -6.33 -7.32 2.41
N GLU A 589 -5.43 -8.12 2.99
CA GLU A 589 -5.50 -9.58 2.96
C GLU A 589 -5.79 -10.13 4.35
N ASN A 590 -6.78 -11.00 4.47
CA ASN A 590 -7.22 -11.61 5.72
C ASN A 590 -7.52 -10.56 6.80
N ILE A 591 -8.35 -9.56 6.44
CA ILE A 591 -8.81 -8.52 7.35
C ILE A 591 -10.08 -8.97 8.06
N ILE A 592 -10.04 -8.99 9.40
CA ILE A 592 -11.21 -9.28 10.24
C ILE A 592 -12.01 -7.99 10.50
N ALA A 593 -13.31 -8.03 10.20
CA ALA A 593 -14.21 -6.91 10.50
C ALA A 593 -15.65 -7.40 10.67
N ALA A 594 -16.52 -6.48 11.10
CA ALA A 594 -17.92 -6.79 11.38
C ALA A 594 -18.72 -7.08 10.09
N VAL A 595 -19.63 -8.04 10.15
CA VAL A 595 -20.58 -8.40 9.10
C VAL A 595 -21.96 -8.61 9.73
N PRO A 596 -23.06 -8.64 8.96
CA PRO A 596 -24.35 -9.05 9.47
C PRO A 596 -24.23 -10.38 10.25
N PRO A 597 -24.86 -10.51 11.44
CA PRO A 597 -24.69 -11.67 12.32
C PRO A 597 -24.90 -13.03 11.63
N ARG A 598 -25.79 -13.08 10.63
CA ARG A 598 -26.09 -14.27 9.84
C ARG A 598 -24.95 -14.73 8.91
N LEU A 599 -23.96 -13.89 8.64
CA LEU A 599 -22.89 -14.14 7.64
C LEU A 599 -21.51 -14.36 8.25
N GLY A 600 -21.37 -14.16 9.56
CA GLY A 600 -20.09 -14.23 10.26
C GLY A 600 -20.17 -15.06 11.54
N ASN A 601 -19.02 -15.31 12.14
CA ASN A 601 -18.96 -15.89 13.47
C ASN A 601 -19.07 -14.76 14.50
N ASN A 602 -20.13 -14.75 15.31
CA ASN A 602 -20.46 -13.65 16.22
C ASN A 602 -20.48 -12.27 15.53
N GLY A 603 -20.90 -12.23 14.26
CA GLY A 603 -20.94 -10.99 13.47
C GLY A 603 -19.58 -10.50 12.97
N PHE A 604 -18.53 -11.34 12.92
CA PHE A 604 -17.24 -11.01 12.33
C PHE A 604 -16.83 -12.01 11.25
N LYS A 605 -16.04 -11.56 10.27
CA LYS A 605 -15.54 -12.41 9.17
C LYS A 605 -14.22 -11.87 8.61
N PHE A 606 -13.34 -12.78 8.17
CA PHE A 606 -12.17 -12.46 7.37
C PHE A 606 -12.54 -12.24 5.90
N MET A 607 -12.06 -11.15 5.32
CA MET A 607 -12.20 -10.84 3.89
C MET A 607 -10.87 -10.32 3.35
N SER A 608 -10.64 -10.56 2.06
CA SER A 608 -9.46 -10.11 1.32
C SER A 608 -9.87 -9.33 0.08
N GLY A 609 -9.15 -8.27 -0.23
CA GLY A 609 -9.37 -7.42 -1.39
C GLY A 609 -8.82 -6.01 -1.18
N THR A 610 -8.59 -5.30 -2.28
CA THR A 610 -8.37 -3.83 -2.24
C THR A 610 -9.55 -3.12 -1.58
N SER A 611 -10.75 -3.72 -1.62
CA SER A 611 -11.92 -3.25 -0.86
C SER A 611 -11.71 -3.17 0.66
N MET A 612 -10.82 -3.99 1.23
CA MET A 612 -10.45 -4.00 2.66
C MET A 612 -9.22 -3.12 2.92
N ALA A 613 -8.38 -2.86 1.92
CA ALA A 613 -7.28 -1.90 2.02
C ALA A 613 -7.77 -0.44 2.03
N THR A 614 -8.68 -0.10 1.12
CA THR A 614 -9.31 1.24 1.02
C THR A 614 -9.82 1.79 2.36
N PRO A 615 -10.61 1.07 3.17
CA PRO A 615 -11.11 1.59 4.43
C PRO A 615 -10.04 1.91 5.47
N HIS A 616 -8.88 1.25 5.45
CA HIS A 616 -7.75 1.61 6.30
C HIS A 616 -7.22 3.01 5.97
N VAL A 617 -6.99 3.26 4.68
CA VAL A 617 -6.56 4.59 4.19
C VAL A 617 -7.62 5.64 4.49
N THR A 618 -8.90 5.35 4.28
CA THR A 618 -10.01 6.25 4.64
C THR A 618 -10.01 6.59 6.14
N GLY A 619 -9.72 5.62 7.01
CA GLY A 619 -9.56 5.85 8.44
C GLY A 619 -8.40 6.80 8.74
N ILE A 620 -7.25 6.62 8.10
CA ILE A 620 -6.09 7.52 8.24
C ILE A 620 -6.43 8.93 7.74
N VAL A 621 -7.08 9.06 6.58
CA VAL A 621 -7.55 10.35 6.04
C VAL A 621 -8.50 11.03 7.03
N ALA A 622 -9.37 10.28 7.70
CA ALA A 622 -10.26 10.82 8.72
C ALA A 622 -9.50 11.38 9.92
N LEU A 623 -8.43 10.72 10.34
CA LEU A 623 -7.55 11.23 11.39
C LEU A 623 -6.78 12.48 10.93
N LEU A 624 -6.25 12.46 9.70
CA LEU A 624 -5.55 13.61 9.10
C LEU A 624 -6.44 14.84 9.01
N LYS A 625 -7.70 14.71 8.56
CA LYS A 625 -8.67 15.81 8.52
C LYS A 625 -8.96 16.40 9.91
N VAL A 626 -8.92 15.62 10.99
CA VAL A 626 -9.07 16.17 12.35
C VAL A 626 -7.84 16.98 12.75
N VAL A 627 -6.63 16.52 12.41
CA VAL A 627 -5.38 17.20 12.77
C VAL A 627 -5.15 18.42 11.88
N HIS A 628 -5.54 18.34 10.61
CA HIS A 628 -5.36 19.34 9.56
C HIS A 628 -6.68 19.62 8.80
N PRO A 629 -7.65 20.32 9.41
CA PRO A 629 -8.98 20.55 8.82
C PRO A 629 -8.95 21.30 7.49
N ASN A 630 -7.98 22.19 7.31
CA ASN A 630 -7.87 23.07 6.14
C ASN A 630 -7.04 22.45 4.99
N TRP A 631 -6.54 21.22 5.14
CA TRP A 631 -5.82 20.57 4.06
C TRP A 631 -6.74 20.20 2.91
N SER A 632 -6.30 20.54 1.69
CA SER A 632 -6.95 20.11 0.46
C SER A 632 -6.83 18.59 0.30
N PRO A 633 -7.72 17.97 -0.51
CA PRO A 633 -7.59 16.56 -0.89
C PRO A 633 -6.21 16.21 -1.43
N ALA A 634 -5.61 17.09 -2.25
CA ALA A 634 -4.28 16.90 -2.80
C ALA A 634 -3.18 16.92 -1.71
N ALA A 635 -3.28 17.81 -0.73
CA ALA A 635 -2.33 17.86 0.39
C ALA A 635 -2.39 16.58 1.25
N ILE A 636 -3.60 16.08 1.50
CA ILE A 636 -3.81 14.81 2.20
C ILE A 636 -3.20 13.65 1.41
N LYS A 637 -3.51 13.55 0.10
CA LYS A 637 -2.94 12.55 -0.79
C LYS A 637 -1.41 12.60 -0.78
N SER A 638 -0.83 13.79 -0.95
CA SER A 638 0.62 14.00 -0.91
C SER A 638 1.23 13.53 0.41
N SER A 639 0.61 13.86 1.54
CA SER A 639 1.10 13.41 2.86
C SER A 639 1.12 11.90 3.00
N LEU A 640 0.12 11.18 2.47
CA LEU A 640 0.07 9.72 2.51
C LEU A 640 1.15 9.08 1.63
N VAL A 641 1.31 9.58 0.40
CA VAL A 641 2.27 9.04 -0.57
C VAL A 641 3.71 9.30 -0.14
N THR A 642 4.02 10.52 0.32
CA THR A 642 5.40 10.93 0.67
C THR A 642 5.88 10.40 2.03
N THR A 643 4.96 9.94 2.89
CA THR A 643 5.30 9.36 4.20
C THR A 643 5.08 7.84 4.26
N GLY A 644 4.66 7.22 3.16
CA GLY A 644 4.56 5.78 3.05
C GLY A 644 5.94 5.12 3.13
N ASN A 645 6.04 3.99 3.82
CA ASN A 645 7.24 3.18 3.80
C ASN A 645 7.32 2.43 2.46
N SER A 646 8.51 2.38 1.86
CA SER A 646 8.77 1.51 0.73
C SER A 646 8.67 0.05 1.17
N LEU A 647 7.75 -0.69 0.55
CA LEU A 647 7.65 -2.15 0.69
C LEU A 647 8.74 -2.85 -0.11
#